data_AF-A0A2D6GN25-F1
#
_entry.id   AF-A0A2D6GN25-F1
#
_cell.length_a   1.000
_cell.length_b   1.000
_cell.length_c   1.000
_cell.angle_alpha   90.00
_cell.angle_beta   90.00
_cell.angle_gamma   90.00
#
_symmetry.space_group_name_H-M   'P 1'
#
loop_
_entity.id
_entity.type
_entity.pdbx_description
1 polymer ?
#
loop_
_entity_poly.entity_id
_entity_poly.type
_entity_poly.pdbx_seq_one_letter_code
_entity_poly.pdbx_strand_id
1 'polypeptide(L)'
;MKNTTLLSNTALAFLFALGACSGGGGGNDDPVSVTQPVAPLPSPPPPPPPPPPPPPTSSKVSSSGIITGFGSVFINGVKYEVDETTVVSVEGEDETVGDDSGLAVGMRVYVSADDVDGVRTAGQIYYDEDLKGFVENVLPDPLNPLIGTFEVNGQVVTVDEQTLFDFDIGDNDSIPGIDIRDLDPSLLPAGQFMVVEVSGYPTETGIIATRIEREGDGRSDDYGHPSVDGDELEITGFVDSVDVAANTFAINSAIFSVNSATLFDDGLVFGPSLVGQFIEVKADRGSTDTMIARRVEIEGRFKDDDGTNSDRDGDFEIEGILHSVDLSADPDVIVVNGVTFSVSDASSLVGLVGQRVEIYGYYDANGIVQLRTYGTESQNSIKIEDRISSIDLTAGIITTRLGVQIEPTGASRISDDDSRDGSNLTVPEFMARLSVNDLIEAKGTPNGTGGVTWTRIERDNDDDRECSLRGPVVAGTISDPTFTILNVVIDTTGLSTNGFENANDSNLTRSQFFSQLLAGDLIDAESDERGLGCETGRLSTGSSGEVSFENGDGVSGNDDDDRYEDDYDDGNDDDDDGGYDDDDSNVGGQEISGAVRNLNAATRTFSVANRAVTATDDTLIDDSIVERARGVNLGSQDFRLGDLPETLDQLIRNGDIVEIRVDANNYVLKIDDD
;
A
#
# COMPACT_ATOMS: atom_id res chain seq x y z
N MET A 1 29.76 -44.94 -16.91
CA MET A 1 30.51 -46.17 -16.54
C MET A 1 30.29 -46.42 -15.05
N LYS A 2 29.72 -47.59 -14.71
CA LYS A 2 29.75 -48.29 -13.40
C LYS A 2 29.57 -47.49 -12.10
N ASN A 3 28.40 -47.67 -11.45
CA ASN A 3 28.16 -48.58 -10.30
C ASN A 3 27.30 -47.96 -9.18
N THR A 4 26.08 -48.50 -9.05
CA THR A 4 25.47 -49.11 -7.84
C THR A 4 25.77 -48.51 -6.46
N THR A 5 24.73 -48.22 -5.67
CA THR A 5 24.32 -49.04 -4.49
C THR A 5 22.86 -48.73 -4.08
N LEU A 6 21.99 -49.75 -4.09
CA LEU A 6 20.69 -49.80 -3.41
C LEU A 6 20.89 -50.25 -1.96
N LEU A 7 20.13 -49.72 -1.01
CA LEU A 7 19.75 -50.44 0.21
C LEU A 7 18.28 -50.14 0.58
N SER A 8 17.53 -51.25 0.65
CA SER A 8 16.15 -51.41 1.10
C SER A 8 16.12 -51.61 2.62
N ASN A 9 15.03 -51.25 3.31
CA ASN A 9 14.61 -51.96 4.52
C ASN A 9 13.10 -51.86 4.81
N THR A 10 12.42 -52.98 4.50
CA THR A 10 11.54 -53.80 5.36
C THR A 10 10.47 -53.18 6.27
N ALA A 11 9.24 -53.63 5.99
CA ALA A 11 8.01 -53.48 6.75
C ALA A 11 7.95 -54.33 8.04
N LEU A 12 7.20 -53.84 9.04
CA LEU A 12 6.87 -54.56 10.28
C LEU A 12 5.35 -54.70 10.42
N ALA A 13 4.89 -55.95 10.52
CA ALA A 13 3.50 -56.33 10.73
C ALA A 13 3.19 -56.51 12.22
N PHE A 14 1.97 -56.15 12.65
CA PHE A 14 1.40 -56.62 13.91
C PHE A 14 -0.06 -57.04 13.73
N LEU A 15 -0.33 -58.29 14.08
CA LEU A 15 -1.62 -58.98 14.04
C LEU A 15 -1.86 -59.51 15.46
N PHE A 16 -2.98 -59.19 16.09
CA PHE A 16 -3.45 -59.90 17.29
C PHE A 16 -4.97 -60.13 17.22
N ALA A 17 -5.34 -61.41 17.18
CA ALA A 17 -6.67 -61.92 17.46
C ALA A 17 -6.67 -62.57 18.84
N LEU A 18 -7.70 -62.34 19.65
CA LEU A 18 -7.98 -63.12 20.86
C LEU A 18 -9.30 -63.87 20.73
N GLY A 19 -9.24 -65.15 21.11
CA GLY A 19 -10.27 -66.15 20.95
C GLY A 19 -11.27 -66.25 22.09
N ALA A 20 -12.36 -66.94 21.78
CA ALA A 20 -13.45 -67.30 22.68
C ALA A 20 -13.06 -68.39 23.69
N CYS A 21 -13.71 -68.38 24.87
CA CYS A 21 -13.87 -69.57 25.69
C CYS A 21 -15.19 -69.55 26.48
N SER A 22 -15.66 -70.75 26.76
CA SER A 22 -16.99 -71.22 27.15
C SER A 22 -17.41 -71.00 28.60
N GLY A 23 -18.72 -71.02 28.86
CA GLY A 23 -19.28 -71.86 29.93
C GLY A 23 -20.40 -71.28 30.82
N GLY A 24 -21.58 -71.91 30.76
CA GLY A 24 -22.24 -72.50 31.95
C GLY A 24 -23.33 -71.72 32.73
N GLY A 25 -24.60 -72.02 32.43
CA GLY A 25 -25.56 -72.68 33.35
C GLY A 25 -26.21 -71.94 34.54
N GLY A 26 -27.55 -71.93 34.59
CA GLY A 26 -28.34 -71.78 35.81
C GLY A 26 -29.81 -71.41 35.57
N GLY A 27 -30.72 -72.39 35.63
CA GLY A 27 -32.18 -72.18 35.51
C GLY A 27 -32.85 -71.95 36.86
N ASN A 28 -34.09 -71.44 36.81
CA ASN A 28 -35.16 -71.67 37.79
C ASN A 28 -36.51 -71.56 37.05
N ASP A 29 -37.39 -72.49 37.40
CA ASP A 29 -38.68 -72.82 36.79
C ASP A 29 -39.79 -71.79 37.10
N ASP A 30 -40.66 -71.50 36.13
CA ASP A 30 -42.11 -71.77 36.22
C ASP A 30 -42.85 -71.36 34.93
N PRO A 31 -43.98 -72.02 34.60
CA PRO A 31 -44.50 -72.11 33.24
C PRO A 31 -45.46 -70.96 32.92
N VAL A 32 -45.67 -70.64 31.64
CA VAL A 32 -47.00 -70.37 31.04
C VAL A 32 -46.88 -70.13 29.53
N SER A 33 -47.79 -70.79 28.80
CA SER A 33 -48.26 -70.54 27.43
C SER A 33 -47.35 -70.83 26.24
N VAL A 34 -47.69 -71.94 25.58
CA VAL A 34 -47.28 -72.31 24.22
C VAL A 34 -47.85 -71.30 23.22
N THR A 35 -46.98 -70.50 22.60
CA THR A 35 -47.26 -69.83 21.31
C THR A 35 -46.18 -70.25 20.31
N GLN A 36 -46.60 -70.63 19.11
CA GLN A 36 -45.75 -71.15 18.04
C GLN A 36 -44.59 -70.19 17.70
N PRO A 37 -43.38 -70.68 17.37
CA PRO A 37 -42.26 -69.82 16.98
C PRO A 37 -42.49 -69.21 15.60
N VAL A 38 -42.54 -67.89 15.55
CA VAL A 38 -42.46 -67.06 14.33
C VAL A 38 -41.00 -67.09 13.84
N ALA A 39 -40.80 -67.28 12.54
CA ALA A 39 -39.47 -67.27 11.91
C ALA A 39 -38.74 -65.93 12.18
N PRO A 40 -37.42 -65.92 12.43
CA PRO A 40 -36.67 -64.68 12.64
C PRO A 40 -36.69 -63.80 11.38
N LEU A 41 -36.93 -62.51 11.57
CA LEU A 41 -36.87 -61.52 10.49
C LEU A 41 -35.46 -61.49 9.85
N PRO A 42 -35.36 -61.29 8.52
CA PRO A 42 -34.08 -61.09 7.86
C PRO A 42 -33.40 -59.82 8.40
N SER A 43 -32.09 -59.90 8.62
CA SER A 43 -31.26 -58.77 9.03
C SER A 43 -31.34 -57.63 8.01
N PRO A 44 -31.39 -56.36 8.45
CA PRO A 44 -31.48 -55.22 7.56
C PRO A 44 -30.26 -55.16 6.62
N PRO A 45 -30.43 -54.67 5.38
CA PRO A 45 -29.32 -54.50 4.46
C PRO A 45 -28.29 -53.51 5.03
N PRO A 46 -26.99 -53.68 4.71
CA PRO A 46 -25.97 -52.73 5.12
C PRO A 46 -26.31 -51.32 4.59
N PRO A 47 -25.98 -50.26 5.36
CA PRO A 47 -26.20 -48.90 4.91
C PRO A 47 -25.46 -48.64 3.58
N PRO A 48 -26.02 -47.80 2.69
CA PRO A 48 -25.36 -47.43 1.46
C PRO A 48 -23.99 -46.80 1.77
N PRO A 49 -22.99 -46.98 0.90
CA PRO A 49 -21.71 -46.29 1.06
C PRO A 49 -21.95 -44.77 1.12
N PRO A 50 -21.14 -44.03 1.90
CA PRO A 50 -21.24 -42.59 1.94
C PRO A 50 -21.09 -42.03 0.51
N PRO A 51 -21.81 -40.94 0.17
CA PRO A 51 -21.65 -40.30 -1.12
C PRO A 51 -20.17 -39.93 -1.32
N PRO A 52 -19.67 -39.98 -2.57
CA PRO A 52 -18.33 -39.50 -2.86
C PRO A 52 -18.22 -38.03 -2.42
N PRO A 53 -17.04 -37.60 -1.94
CA PRO A 53 -16.82 -36.19 -1.65
C PRO A 53 -17.18 -35.33 -2.88
N PRO A 54 -17.73 -34.13 -2.68
CA PRO A 54 -17.98 -33.22 -3.79
C PRO A 54 -16.67 -33.02 -4.59
N PRO A 55 -16.75 -32.90 -5.92
CA PRO A 55 -15.58 -32.54 -6.71
C PRO A 55 -15.02 -31.20 -6.21
N PRO A 56 -13.68 -31.03 -6.25
CA PRO A 56 -13.04 -29.78 -5.84
C PRO A 56 -13.63 -28.62 -6.66
N THR A 57 -13.84 -27.49 -6.01
CA THR A 57 -14.22 -26.26 -6.69
C THR A 57 -12.96 -25.68 -7.30
N SER A 58 -12.96 -25.51 -8.63
CA SER A 58 -11.87 -24.89 -9.37
C SER A 58 -12.38 -23.67 -10.11
N SER A 59 -11.64 -22.58 -10.01
CA SER A 59 -11.89 -21.32 -10.71
C SER A 59 -10.57 -20.75 -11.22
N LYS A 60 -10.65 -19.99 -12.31
CA LYS A 60 -9.55 -19.14 -12.75
C LYS A 60 -9.53 -17.86 -11.92
N VAL A 61 -8.34 -17.33 -11.69
CA VAL A 61 -8.09 -16.08 -10.96
C VAL A 61 -7.14 -15.24 -11.79
N SER A 62 -7.52 -14.00 -12.09
CA SER A 62 -6.61 -12.99 -12.62
C SER A 62 -6.39 -11.92 -11.56
N SER A 63 -5.12 -11.64 -11.24
CA SER A 63 -4.77 -10.66 -10.21
C SER A 63 -3.70 -9.69 -10.70
N SER A 64 -3.78 -8.44 -10.24
CA SER A 64 -2.74 -7.43 -10.45
C SER A 64 -2.40 -6.74 -9.13
N GLY A 65 -1.11 -6.52 -8.89
CA GLY A 65 -0.63 -5.79 -7.73
C GLY A 65 0.83 -6.12 -7.40
N ILE A 66 1.29 -5.72 -6.22
CA ILE A 66 2.72 -5.77 -5.88
C ILE A 66 3.13 -7.14 -5.32
N ILE A 67 4.34 -7.57 -5.67
CA ILE A 67 4.97 -8.69 -4.98
C ILE A 67 5.32 -8.27 -3.57
N THR A 68 4.80 -8.99 -2.58
CA THR A 68 5.03 -8.74 -1.16
C THR A 68 5.98 -9.75 -0.51
N GLY A 69 6.36 -10.84 -1.19
CA GLY A 69 7.26 -11.84 -0.61
C GLY A 69 7.45 -13.11 -1.45
N PHE A 70 8.35 -13.99 -0.99
CA PHE A 70 8.82 -15.19 -1.70
C PHE A 70 8.73 -16.51 -0.91
N GLY A 71 8.96 -17.62 -1.63
CA GLY A 71 8.77 -19.00 -1.17
C GLY A 71 7.59 -19.68 -1.88
N SER A 72 7.37 -19.36 -3.16
CA SER A 72 6.09 -18.98 -3.82
C SER A 72 5.94 -17.47 -3.86
N VAL A 73 5.36 -16.92 -4.92
CA VAL A 73 5.21 -15.47 -5.07
C VAL A 73 3.97 -15.03 -4.31
N PHE A 74 4.11 -14.05 -3.43
CA PHE A 74 3.00 -13.41 -2.75
C PHE A 74 2.66 -12.11 -3.46
N ILE A 75 1.42 -11.94 -3.90
CA ILE A 75 0.93 -10.73 -4.58
C ILE A 75 -0.21 -10.20 -3.74
N ASN A 76 -0.13 -8.93 -3.31
CA ASN A 76 -1.06 -8.29 -2.38
C ASN A 76 -1.23 -9.12 -1.08
N GLY A 77 -0.15 -9.76 -0.62
CA GLY A 77 -0.18 -10.67 0.52
C GLY A 77 -0.85 -12.03 0.29
N VAL A 78 -1.37 -12.31 -0.90
CA VAL A 78 -1.95 -13.61 -1.25
C VAL A 78 -0.91 -14.51 -1.90
N LYS A 79 -0.83 -15.76 -1.44
CA LYS A 79 0.13 -16.75 -1.94
C LYS A 79 -0.29 -17.32 -3.29
N TYR A 80 0.63 -17.30 -4.26
CA TYR A 80 0.54 -18.02 -5.53
C TYR A 80 1.69 -19.03 -5.62
N GLU A 81 1.35 -20.33 -5.66
CA GLU A 81 2.35 -21.37 -5.85
C GLU A 81 2.98 -21.23 -7.25
N VAL A 82 4.32 -21.15 -7.28
CA VAL A 82 5.12 -21.26 -8.51
C VAL A 82 5.62 -22.70 -8.59
N ASP A 83 5.30 -23.39 -9.68
CA ASP A 83 5.70 -24.78 -9.91
C ASP A 83 6.47 -24.96 -11.22
N GLU A 84 6.83 -26.21 -11.56
CA GLU A 84 7.61 -26.52 -12.77
C GLU A 84 6.90 -26.19 -14.11
N THR A 85 5.67 -25.70 -14.06
CA THR A 85 4.85 -25.31 -15.22
C THR A 85 4.47 -23.84 -15.25
N THR A 86 4.68 -23.10 -14.17
CA THR A 86 4.45 -21.65 -14.12
C THR A 86 5.39 -20.94 -15.08
N VAL A 87 4.85 -20.13 -15.98
CA VAL A 87 5.63 -19.25 -16.85
C VAL A 87 5.88 -17.92 -16.14
N VAL A 88 7.11 -17.44 -16.15
CA VAL A 88 7.45 -16.09 -15.70
C VAL A 88 8.00 -15.33 -16.90
N SER A 89 7.34 -14.21 -17.21
CA SER A 89 7.66 -13.35 -18.34
C SER A 89 8.01 -11.98 -17.76
N VAL A 90 9.27 -11.58 -17.88
CA VAL A 90 9.77 -10.24 -17.53
C VAL A 90 10.01 -9.52 -18.84
N GLU A 91 9.52 -8.29 -18.98
CA GLU A 91 9.72 -7.54 -20.20
C GLU A 91 11.22 -7.32 -20.50
N GLY A 92 11.59 -7.38 -21.78
CA GLY A 92 13.01 -7.31 -22.20
C GLY A 92 13.84 -8.57 -21.93
N GLU A 93 13.32 -9.58 -21.22
CA GLU A 93 14.01 -10.83 -20.90
C GLU A 93 13.45 -12.07 -21.62
N ASP A 94 14.24 -13.17 -21.61
CA ASP A 94 13.77 -14.47 -22.09
C ASP A 94 12.81 -15.09 -21.07
N GLU A 95 11.63 -15.54 -21.51
CA GLU A 95 10.67 -16.24 -20.64
C GLU A 95 11.29 -17.45 -19.92
N THR A 96 10.99 -17.57 -18.63
CA THR A 96 11.44 -18.68 -17.79
C THR A 96 10.25 -19.55 -17.36
N VAL A 97 10.53 -20.78 -16.89
CA VAL A 97 9.50 -21.71 -16.43
C VAL A 97 9.91 -22.29 -15.08
N GLY A 98 9.06 -22.08 -14.08
CA GLY A 98 9.26 -22.49 -12.69
C GLY A 98 10.44 -21.83 -12.00
N ASP A 99 10.85 -20.66 -12.50
CA ASP A 99 11.96 -19.87 -12.00
C ASP A 99 11.51 -18.41 -11.84
N ASP A 100 11.31 -17.99 -10.60
CA ASP A 100 10.89 -16.65 -10.20
C ASP A 100 12.07 -15.73 -9.85
N SER A 101 13.30 -16.10 -10.23
CA SER A 101 14.51 -15.32 -9.89
C SER A 101 14.61 -13.95 -10.57
N GLY A 102 13.87 -13.72 -11.66
CA GLY A 102 13.76 -12.41 -12.30
C GLY A 102 12.75 -11.46 -11.63
N LEU A 103 12.09 -11.91 -10.55
CA LEU A 103 11.13 -11.11 -9.80
C LEU A 103 11.74 -10.61 -8.49
N ALA A 104 11.26 -9.46 -8.02
CA ALA A 104 11.62 -8.87 -6.73
C ALA A 104 10.39 -8.33 -5.99
N VAL A 105 10.47 -8.22 -4.67
CA VAL A 105 9.43 -7.56 -3.87
C VAL A 105 9.29 -6.11 -4.33
N GLY A 106 8.07 -5.57 -4.40
CA GLY A 106 7.77 -4.22 -4.87
C GLY A 106 7.47 -4.12 -6.36
N MET A 107 7.89 -5.12 -7.16
CA MET A 107 7.47 -5.22 -8.56
C MET A 107 5.96 -5.37 -8.65
N ARG A 108 5.31 -4.60 -9.51
CA ARG A 108 3.89 -4.75 -9.81
C ARG A 108 3.73 -5.76 -10.93
N VAL A 109 3.00 -6.85 -10.68
CA VAL A 109 2.86 -7.96 -11.62
C VAL A 109 1.41 -8.24 -11.94
N TYR A 110 1.20 -8.89 -13.08
CA TYR A 110 -0.05 -9.54 -13.45
C TYR A 110 0.11 -11.05 -13.30
N VAL A 111 -0.86 -11.71 -12.68
CA VAL A 111 -0.86 -13.17 -12.52
C VAL A 111 -2.16 -13.77 -13.02
N SER A 112 -2.05 -14.85 -13.79
CA SER A 112 -3.16 -15.75 -14.12
C SER A 112 -2.94 -17.07 -13.39
N ALA A 113 -3.93 -17.51 -12.62
CA ALA A 113 -3.82 -18.65 -11.73
C ALA A 113 -5.05 -19.56 -11.76
N ASP A 114 -4.83 -20.84 -11.41
CA ASP A 114 -5.88 -21.77 -11.06
C ASP A 114 -6.04 -21.78 -9.53
N ASP A 115 -7.24 -21.49 -9.04
CA ASP A 115 -7.63 -21.72 -7.65
C ASP A 115 -8.32 -23.08 -7.55
N VAL A 116 -7.78 -23.98 -6.73
CA VAL A 116 -8.39 -25.26 -6.39
C VAL A 116 -8.52 -25.36 -4.87
N ASP A 117 -9.75 -25.26 -4.38
CA ASP A 117 -10.09 -25.31 -2.95
C ASP A 117 -9.29 -24.29 -2.09
N GLY A 118 -9.02 -23.10 -2.63
CA GLY A 118 -8.32 -21.98 -1.95
C GLY A 118 -6.80 -22.00 -2.09
N VAL A 119 -6.25 -22.93 -2.87
CA VAL A 119 -4.84 -22.96 -3.24
C VAL A 119 -4.71 -22.39 -4.64
N ARG A 120 -4.06 -21.23 -4.78
CA ARG A 120 -3.79 -20.58 -6.06
C ARG A 120 -2.45 -21.07 -6.60
N THR A 121 -2.45 -21.66 -7.78
CA THR A 121 -1.23 -22.03 -8.54
C THR A 121 -1.12 -21.13 -9.75
N ALA A 122 -0.02 -20.39 -9.86
CA ALA A 122 0.21 -19.49 -10.98
C ALA A 122 0.44 -20.29 -12.27
N GLY A 123 -0.33 -19.99 -13.31
CA GLY A 123 -0.06 -20.43 -14.67
C GLY A 123 0.96 -19.50 -15.34
N GLN A 124 0.79 -18.19 -15.18
CA GLN A 124 1.69 -17.17 -15.70
C GLN A 124 1.81 -16.01 -14.71
N ILE A 125 3.02 -15.47 -14.57
CA ILE A 125 3.31 -14.19 -13.92
C ILE A 125 4.01 -13.31 -14.97
N TYR A 126 3.48 -12.12 -15.20
CA TYR A 126 4.01 -11.12 -16.13
C TYR A 126 4.42 -9.88 -15.35
N TYR A 127 5.65 -9.42 -15.57
CA TYR A 127 6.21 -8.20 -15.02
C TYR A 127 6.61 -7.26 -16.15
N ASP A 128 6.28 -5.99 -15.97
CA ASP A 128 6.54 -4.88 -16.88
C ASP A 128 6.79 -3.63 -16.02
N GLU A 129 7.87 -2.91 -16.28
CA GLU A 129 8.14 -1.67 -15.57
C GLU A 129 7.15 -0.57 -15.98
N ASP A 130 6.70 0.25 -15.04
CA ASP A 130 5.75 1.32 -15.35
C ASP A 130 6.42 2.52 -16.05
N LEU A 131 7.72 2.69 -15.80
CA LEU A 131 8.47 3.86 -16.20
C LEU A 131 9.97 3.56 -16.20
N LYS A 132 10.65 3.92 -17.28
CA LYS A 132 12.10 3.72 -17.46
C LYS A 132 12.73 4.97 -18.04
N GLY A 133 13.72 5.52 -17.35
CA GLY A 133 14.49 6.62 -17.91
C GLY A 133 15.35 7.41 -16.95
N PHE A 134 15.73 8.61 -17.39
CA PHE A 134 16.68 9.45 -16.69
C PHE A 134 16.03 10.14 -15.51
N VAL A 135 16.68 10.06 -14.35
CA VAL A 135 16.29 10.83 -13.17
C VAL A 135 16.63 12.30 -13.39
N GLU A 136 15.66 13.15 -13.09
CA GLU A 136 15.73 14.61 -13.08
C GLU A 136 15.03 15.14 -11.82
N ASN A 137 15.29 16.40 -11.45
CA ASN A 137 14.54 17.14 -10.43
C ASN A 137 14.26 16.38 -9.12
N VAL A 138 15.29 15.80 -8.50
CA VAL A 138 15.16 15.14 -7.20
C VAL A 138 14.88 16.18 -6.10
N LEU A 139 13.75 16.03 -5.43
CA LEU A 139 13.22 16.93 -4.40
C LEU A 139 12.83 16.11 -3.16
N PRO A 140 13.76 15.91 -2.21
CA PRO A 140 13.45 15.32 -0.92
C PRO A 140 12.47 16.20 -0.13
N ASP A 141 11.60 15.58 0.65
CA ASP A 141 10.70 16.29 1.55
C ASP A 141 11.49 17.04 2.65
N PRO A 142 11.13 18.30 2.97
CA PRO A 142 11.88 19.11 3.92
C PRO A 142 11.77 18.63 5.37
N LEU A 143 10.73 17.88 5.73
CA LEU A 143 10.51 17.31 7.07
C LEU A 143 11.11 15.91 7.16
N ASN A 144 10.90 15.07 6.14
CA ASN A 144 11.47 13.74 6.04
C ASN A 144 12.27 13.55 4.74
N PRO A 145 13.59 13.80 4.74
CA PRO A 145 14.40 13.74 3.52
C PRO A 145 14.60 12.32 2.95
N LEU A 146 14.03 11.28 3.56
CA LEU A 146 14.02 9.91 3.03
C LEU A 146 12.93 9.69 1.97
N ILE A 147 11.91 10.56 1.96
CA ILE A 147 10.78 10.55 1.02
C ILE A 147 10.80 11.83 0.18
N GLY A 148 9.92 11.92 -0.82
CA GLY A 148 9.80 13.12 -1.64
C GLY A 148 9.37 12.81 -3.08
N THR A 149 9.83 13.62 -4.03
CA THR A 149 9.52 13.44 -5.45
C THR A 149 10.77 13.56 -6.32
N PHE A 150 10.74 12.93 -7.49
CA PHE A 150 11.68 13.19 -8.57
C PHE A 150 10.97 13.06 -9.92
N GLU A 151 11.64 13.41 -11.01
CA GLU A 151 11.08 13.27 -12.35
C GLU A 151 11.83 12.21 -13.17
N VAL A 152 11.09 11.47 -13.99
CA VAL A 152 11.64 10.60 -15.04
C VAL A 152 10.95 10.91 -16.34
N ASN A 153 11.69 11.40 -17.33
CA ASN A 153 11.17 11.76 -18.66
C ASN A 153 9.92 12.69 -18.60
N GLY A 154 9.83 13.58 -17.61
CA GLY A 154 8.70 14.48 -17.40
C GLY A 154 7.49 13.88 -16.69
N GLN A 155 7.61 12.66 -16.13
CA GLN A 155 6.67 12.07 -15.20
C GLN A 155 7.13 12.33 -13.77
N VAL A 156 6.22 12.76 -12.89
CA VAL A 156 6.52 12.90 -11.46
C VAL A 156 6.46 11.53 -10.81
N VAL A 157 7.51 11.15 -10.10
CA VAL A 157 7.60 9.93 -9.30
C VAL A 157 7.55 10.31 -7.82
N THR A 158 6.56 9.81 -7.11
CA THR A 158 6.44 9.98 -5.65
C THR A 158 7.10 8.82 -4.94
N VAL A 159 8.02 9.15 -4.03
CA VAL A 159 8.67 8.21 -3.11
C VAL A 159 8.05 8.38 -1.74
N ASP A 160 7.50 7.32 -1.19
CA ASP A 160 6.96 7.29 0.17
C ASP A 160 7.69 6.26 1.05
N GLU A 161 7.25 6.11 2.30
CA GLU A 161 7.84 5.16 3.24
C GLU A 161 7.68 3.68 2.84
N GLN A 162 6.88 3.38 1.83
CA GLN A 162 6.67 2.03 1.30
C GLN A 162 7.53 1.74 0.06
N THR A 163 8.05 2.77 -0.62
CA THR A 163 8.93 2.64 -1.79
C THR A 163 10.20 1.84 -1.45
N LEU A 164 10.64 1.02 -2.41
CA LEU A 164 11.84 0.19 -2.33
C LEU A 164 12.90 0.76 -3.21
N PHE A 165 14.10 0.90 -2.68
CA PHE A 165 15.27 1.11 -3.50
C PHE A 165 16.00 -0.22 -3.67
N ASP A 166 16.36 -0.55 -4.90
CA ASP A 166 17.26 -1.67 -5.12
C ASP A 166 18.68 -1.32 -4.65
N PHE A 167 19.42 -2.33 -4.22
CA PHE A 167 20.81 -2.19 -3.81
C PHE A 167 21.69 -1.59 -4.92
N ASP A 168 21.37 -1.83 -6.18
CA ASP A 168 22.14 -1.33 -7.33
C ASP A 168 22.01 0.19 -7.56
N ILE A 169 21.09 0.88 -6.87
CA ILE A 169 21.08 2.35 -6.75
C ILE A 169 22.39 2.84 -6.12
N GLY A 170 22.79 2.17 -5.03
CA GLY A 170 23.97 2.46 -4.22
C GLY A 170 23.86 3.75 -3.39
N ASP A 171 24.59 3.78 -2.27
CA ASP A 171 24.82 4.99 -1.46
C ASP A 171 25.74 5.96 -2.23
N ASN A 172 25.15 7.00 -2.80
CA ASN A 172 25.78 8.02 -3.63
C ASN A 172 26.03 9.33 -2.86
N ASP A 173 25.29 9.58 -1.77
CA ASP A 173 25.39 10.82 -0.99
C ASP A 173 26.32 10.70 0.25
N SER A 174 26.81 9.48 0.54
CA SER A 174 27.64 9.13 1.69
C SER A 174 26.93 9.23 3.05
N ILE A 175 25.60 9.17 3.06
CA ILE A 175 24.77 8.98 4.24
C ILE A 175 24.36 7.50 4.28
N PRO A 176 24.50 6.80 5.43
CA PRO A 176 24.07 5.41 5.54
C PRO A 176 22.61 5.22 5.12
N GLY A 177 22.35 4.17 4.35
CA GLY A 177 21.05 3.86 3.77
C GLY A 177 21.06 3.98 2.24
N ILE A 178 19.96 3.57 1.62
CA ILE A 178 19.66 3.93 0.23
C ILE A 178 18.30 4.62 0.24
N ASP A 179 18.25 5.87 -0.23
CA ASP A 179 17.03 6.67 -0.25
C ASP A 179 16.94 7.59 -1.49
N ILE A 180 15.93 8.47 -1.51
CA ILE A 180 15.68 9.36 -2.64
C ILE A 180 16.88 10.27 -2.96
N ARG A 181 17.70 10.65 -1.98
CA ARG A 181 18.85 11.54 -2.17
C ARG A 181 19.94 10.87 -3.01
N ASP A 182 20.02 9.54 -2.97
CA ASP A 182 20.97 8.77 -3.79
C ASP A 182 20.66 8.81 -5.28
N LEU A 183 19.44 9.23 -5.64
CA LEU A 183 19.04 9.41 -7.03
C LEU A 183 19.60 10.69 -7.64
N ASP A 184 20.09 11.66 -6.84
CA ASP A 184 20.52 12.97 -7.35
C ASP A 184 21.62 12.83 -8.42
N PRO A 185 21.32 13.17 -9.69
CA PRO A 185 22.29 13.07 -10.78
C PRO A 185 23.55 13.90 -10.56
N SER A 186 23.49 14.92 -9.69
CA SER A 186 24.64 15.78 -9.35
C SER A 186 25.74 15.06 -8.56
N LEU A 187 25.39 13.94 -7.91
CA LEU A 187 26.30 13.09 -7.15
C LEU A 187 27.14 12.18 -8.06
N LEU A 188 26.69 11.97 -9.30
CA LEU A 188 27.35 11.07 -10.23
C LEU A 188 28.59 11.69 -10.91
N PRO A 189 29.61 10.88 -11.24
CA PRO A 189 30.77 11.36 -12.00
C PRO A 189 30.39 11.98 -13.34
N ALA A 190 31.15 13.00 -13.77
CA ALA A 190 30.89 13.69 -15.03
C ALA A 190 30.77 12.72 -16.22
N GLY A 191 29.63 12.78 -16.92
CA GLY A 191 29.31 11.91 -18.05
C GLY A 191 28.69 10.58 -17.67
N GLN A 192 28.28 10.38 -16.42
CA GLN A 192 27.35 9.32 -16.01
C GLN A 192 25.95 9.90 -15.84
N PHE A 193 24.97 9.02 -15.85
CA PHE A 193 23.56 9.34 -15.65
C PHE A 193 22.94 8.34 -14.68
N MET A 194 21.91 8.78 -13.96
CA MET A 194 21.04 7.90 -13.20
C MET A 194 19.87 7.55 -14.12
N VAL A 195 19.81 6.28 -14.53
CA VAL A 195 18.68 5.72 -15.26
C VAL A 195 18.02 4.73 -14.33
N VAL A 196 16.71 4.82 -14.19
CA VAL A 196 15.95 3.97 -13.29
C VAL A 196 14.79 3.30 -14.01
N GLU A 197 14.45 2.11 -13.52
CA GLU A 197 13.17 1.46 -13.73
C GLU A 197 12.32 1.67 -12.46
N VAL A 198 11.07 2.05 -12.65
CA VAL A 198 10.12 2.31 -11.56
C VAL A 198 8.94 1.37 -11.74
N SER A 199 8.68 0.52 -10.74
CA SER A 199 7.36 -0.08 -10.54
C SER A 199 6.54 0.81 -9.64
N GLY A 200 5.24 0.93 -9.87
CA GLY A 200 4.40 1.71 -8.99
C GLY A 200 2.92 1.69 -9.32
N TYR A 201 2.19 2.67 -8.80
CA TYR A 201 0.79 2.91 -9.17
C TYR A 201 0.66 4.20 -9.96
N PRO A 202 0.29 4.13 -11.24
CA PRO A 202 0.04 5.30 -12.06
C PRO A 202 -1.00 6.20 -11.41
N THR A 203 -0.71 7.49 -11.37
CA THR A 203 -1.64 8.55 -10.97
C THR A 203 -2.07 9.33 -12.21
N GLU A 204 -2.89 10.37 -12.07
CA GLU A 204 -3.20 11.24 -13.21
C GLU A 204 -1.97 11.98 -13.74
N THR A 205 -1.01 12.30 -12.87
CA THR A 205 0.13 13.19 -13.16
C THR A 205 1.50 12.50 -13.15
N GLY A 206 1.54 11.20 -12.82
CA GLY A 206 2.79 10.47 -12.67
C GLY A 206 2.60 9.08 -12.06
N ILE A 207 3.41 8.74 -11.07
CA ILE A 207 3.42 7.41 -10.44
C ILE A 207 3.79 7.49 -8.96
N ILE A 208 3.12 6.69 -8.11
CA ILE A 208 3.56 6.41 -6.74
C ILE A 208 4.44 5.17 -6.79
N ALA A 209 5.73 5.32 -6.52
CA ALA A 209 6.71 4.25 -6.68
C ALA A 209 6.55 3.18 -5.59
N THR A 210 6.45 1.93 -6.02
CA THR A 210 6.54 0.76 -5.14
C THR A 210 7.95 0.18 -5.17
N ARG A 211 8.72 0.41 -6.24
CA ARG A 211 10.12 0.00 -6.35
C ARG A 211 10.85 0.85 -7.37
N ILE A 212 12.11 1.15 -7.08
CA ILE A 212 13.02 1.90 -7.92
C ILE A 212 14.31 1.09 -8.04
N GLU A 213 14.66 0.72 -9.26
CA GLU A 213 15.88 -0.01 -9.58
C GLU A 213 16.77 0.85 -10.47
N ARG A 214 18.09 0.67 -10.33
CA ARG A 214 19.03 1.33 -11.23
C ARG A 214 19.22 0.48 -12.47
N GLU A 215 19.02 1.10 -13.61
CA GLU A 215 19.17 0.42 -14.89
C GLU A 215 20.60 0.57 -15.44
N GLY A 216 21.23 -0.57 -15.72
CA GLY A 216 22.59 -0.68 -16.25
C GLY A 216 23.75 -0.31 -15.31
N ASP A 217 25.00 -0.41 -15.82
CA ASP A 217 26.23 -0.15 -15.06
C ASP A 217 26.58 1.35 -14.88
N GLY A 218 25.65 2.26 -15.20
CA GLY A 218 25.83 3.71 -15.08
C GLY A 218 26.61 4.38 -16.21
N ARG A 219 26.80 3.70 -17.34
CA ARG A 219 27.44 4.27 -18.53
C ARG A 219 26.41 4.74 -19.54
N SER A 220 26.74 5.86 -20.17
CA SER A 220 25.79 6.91 -20.58
C SER A 220 25.31 6.88 -22.02
N ASP A 221 25.90 6.10 -22.91
CA ASP A 221 25.69 6.24 -24.37
C ASP A 221 24.68 5.27 -24.96
N ASP A 222 24.26 4.27 -24.20
CA ASP A 222 23.47 3.16 -24.73
C ASP A 222 22.00 3.20 -24.32
N TYR A 223 21.48 4.23 -23.62
CA TYR A 223 20.04 4.32 -23.26
C TYR A 223 19.28 5.38 -24.08
N GLY A 224 18.15 4.94 -24.65
CA GLY A 224 17.28 5.66 -25.57
C GLY A 224 18.00 6.10 -26.85
N HIS A 225 19.03 5.37 -27.27
CA HIS A 225 19.79 5.65 -28.48
C HIS A 225 19.13 4.95 -29.69
N PRO A 226 18.72 5.69 -30.75
CA PRO A 226 17.96 5.12 -31.88
C PRO A 226 18.58 3.97 -32.69
N SER A 227 19.83 3.62 -32.42
CA SER A 227 20.59 2.56 -33.10
C SER A 227 20.94 1.36 -32.21
N VAL A 228 20.54 1.40 -30.94
CA VAL A 228 20.58 0.27 -30.03
C VAL A 228 19.14 -0.27 -29.98
N ASP A 229 18.99 -1.54 -29.63
CA ASP A 229 17.72 -2.26 -29.61
C ASP A 229 17.57 -2.80 -28.19
N GLY A 230 16.43 -2.58 -27.54
CA GLY A 230 16.21 -2.94 -26.14
C GLY A 230 16.76 -1.93 -25.13
N ASP A 231 17.00 -0.70 -25.56
CA ASP A 231 17.44 0.40 -24.70
C ASP A 231 16.44 1.57 -24.66
N GLU A 232 15.28 1.38 -25.26
CA GLU A 232 14.21 2.37 -25.29
C GLU A 232 13.80 2.82 -23.87
N LEU A 233 13.36 4.07 -23.77
CA LEU A 233 12.73 4.61 -22.57
C LEU A 233 11.26 4.20 -22.54
N GLU A 234 10.74 3.88 -21.37
CA GLU A 234 9.36 3.45 -21.12
C GLU A 234 8.60 4.58 -20.45
N ILE A 235 7.42 4.94 -20.96
CA ILE A 235 6.51 5.88 -20.30
C ILE A 235 5.08 5.37 -20.44
N THR A 236 4.43 5.23 -19.29
CA THR A 236 3.01 4.86 -19.21
C THR A 236 2.18 6.03 -18.70
N GLY A 237 1.01 6.26 -19.31
CA GLY A 237 0.07 7.28 -18.83
C GLY A 237 -1.09 7.58 -19.78
N PHE A 238 -1.95 8.51 -19.36
CA PHE A 238 -3.03 9.01 -20.22
C PHE A 238 -2.50 10.00 -21.25
N VAL A 239 -2.97 9.89 -22.50
CA VAL A 239 -2.64 10.89 -23.53
C VAL A 239 -3.44 12.16 -23.31
N ASP A 240 -2.75 13.27 -23.04
CA ASP A 240 -3.39 14.58 -22.83
C ASP A 240 -3.79 15.26 -24.13
N SER A 241 -2.92 15.16 -25.14
CA SER A 241 -3.08 15.91 -26.37
C SER A 241 -2.42 15.26 -27.56
N VAL A 242 -2.94 15.57 -28.75
CA VAL A 242 -2.38 15.13 -30.04
C VAL A 242 -2.35 16.31 -31.01
N ASP A 243 -1.16 16.67 -31.48
CA ASP A 243 -0.96 17.62 -32.57
C ASP A 243 -0.64 16.86 -33.88
N VAL A 244 -1.69 16.66 -34.68
CA VAL A 244 -1.59 15.98 -35.98
C VAL A 244 -0.74 16.78 -36.99
N ALA A 245 -0.64 18.11 -36.85
CA ALA A 245 0.18 18.92 -37.75
C ALA A 245 1.67 18.84 -37.41
N ALA A 246 2.00 18.76 -36.12
CA ALA A 246 3.35 18.55 -35.62
C ALA A 246 3.80 17.08 -35.67
N ASN A 247 2.86 16.14 -35.82
CA ASN A 247 3.06 14.70 -35.58
C ASN A 247 3.57 14.42 -34.17
N THR A 248 2.93 15.02 -33.18
CA THR A 248 3.27 14.78 -31.77
C THR A 248 2.03 14.43 -30.95
N PHE A 249 2.25 13.75 -29.84
CA PHE A 249 1.29 13.61 -28.75
C PHE A 249 2.01 13.81 -27.42
N ALA A 250 1.26 14.03 -26.34
CA ALA A 250 1.82 14.24 -25.01
C ALA A 250 1.15 13.33 -23.96
N ILE A 251 1.95 12.91 -22.98
CA ILE A 251 1.55 12.25 -21.73
C ILE A 251 2.21 13.06 -20.61
N ASN A 252 1.42 13.72 -19.79
CA ASN A 252 1.89 14.73 -18.85
C ASN A 252 2.80 15.75 -19.56
N SER A 253 3.98 16.01 -19.00
CA SER A 253 4.96 16.95 -19.60
C SER A 253 5.77 16.33 -20.75
N ALA A 254 5.65 15.02 -20.99
CA ALA A 254 6.43 14.30 -22.00
C ALA A 254 5.85 14.49 -23.41
N ILE A 255 6.66 14.96 -24.36
CA ILE A 255 6.26 15.14 -25.76
C ILE A 255 6.90 14.07 -26.64
N PHE A 256 6.05 13.31 -27.35
CA PHE A 256 6.46 12.24 -28.24
C PHE A 256 6.26 12.64 -29.70
N SER A 257 7.34 12.58 -30.48
CA SER A 257 7.30 12.71 -31.93
C SER A 257 7.03 11.37 -32.60
N VAL A 258 6.12 11.39 -33.57
CA VAL A 258 5.68 10.23 -34.33
C VAL A 258 6.27 10.32 -35.74
N ASN A 259 6.86 9.22 -36.21
CA ASN A 259 7.43 9.13 -37.54
C ASN A 259 7.04 7.81 -38.23
N SER A 260 7.57 7.55 -39.42
CA SER A 260 7.22 6.36 -40.20
C SER A 260 7.71 5.03 -39.60
N ALA A 261 8.57 5.07 -38.59
CA ALA A 261 9.07 3.91 -37.85
C ALA A 261 8.31 3.67 -36.54
N THR A 262 7.50 4.63 -36.07
CA THR A 262 6.64 4.43 -34.90
C THR A 262 5.59 3.36 -35.19
N LEU A 263 5.58 2.31 -34.37
CA LEU A 263 4.61 1.24 -34.41
C LEU A 263 3.46 1.55 -33.43
N PHE A 264 2.23 1.38 -33.90
CA PHE A 264 1.04 1.44 -33.06
C PHE A 264 0.42 0.05 -33.03
N ASP A 265 0.36 -0.53 -31.84
CA ASP A 265 -0.21 -1.85 -31.60
C ASP A 265 -1.63 -1.75 -31.01
N ASP A 266 -2.26 -2.88 -30.70
CA ASP A 266 -3.58 -2.94 -30.06
C ASP A 266 -4.73 -2.24 -30.80
N GLY A 267 -4.54 -1.97 -32.09
CA GLY A 267 -5.48 -1.23 -32.93
C GLY A 267 -5.43 0.29 -32.72
N LEU A 268 -4.44 0.79 -31.98
CA LEU A 268 -4.17 2.20 -31.86
C LEU A 268 -3.80 2.81 -33.23
N VAL A 269 -4.15 4.07 -33.39
CA VAL A 269 -3.83 4.86 -34.57
C VAL A 269 -3.48 6.27 -34.14
N PHE A 270 -2.43 6.84 -34.73
CA PHE A 270 -2.08 8.23 -34.48
C PHE A 270 -3.22 9.17 -34.90
N GLY A 271 -3.73 9.93 -33.94
CA GLY A 271 -4.78 10.92 -34.17
C GLY A 271 -5.53 11.26 -32.88
N PRO A 272 -6.55 12.15 -32.95
CA PRO A 272 -7.26 12.64 -31.77
C PRO A 272 -7.96 11.56 -30.93
N SER A 273 -8.13 10.34 -31.47
CA SER A 273 -8.67 9.20 -30.73
C SER A 273 -7.73 8.64 -29.65
N LEU A 274 -6.46 9.04 -29.66
CA LEU A 274 -5.52 8.68 -28.60
C LEU A 274 -5.79 9.44 -27.30
N VAL A 275 -6.35 10.65 -27.37
CA VAL A 275 -6.58 11.47 -26.17
C VAL A 275 -7.45 10.71 -25.16
N GLY A 276 -7.00 10.64 -23.91
CA GLY A 276 -7.62 9.91 -22.81
C GLY A 276 -7.43 8.39 -22.85
N GLN A 277 -6.69 7.83 -23.83
CA GLN A 277 -6.25 6.44 -23.76
C GLN A 277 -5.09 6.35 -22.78
N PHE A 278 -5.12 5.34 -21.91
CA PHE A 278 -3.98 4.93 -21.11
C PHE A 278 -3.08 4.04 -21.96
N ILE A 279 -1.86 4.48 -22.22
CA ILE A 279 -0.94 3.82 -23.14
C ILE A 279 0.46 3.71 -22.53
N GLU A 280 1.20 2.74 -23.03
CA GLU A 280 2.65 2.63 -22.88
C GLU A 280 3.32 3.14 -24.15
N VAL A 281 4.45 3.82 -23.98
CA VAL A 281 5.27 4.32 -25.08
C VAL A 281 6.74 3.98 -24.84
N LYS A 282 7.26 3.03 -25.63
CA LYS A 282 8.70 2.86 -25.81
C LYS A 282 9.24 3.94 -26.74
N ALA A 283 10.28 4.66 -26.32
CA ALA A 283 10.79 5.81 -27.06
C ALA A 283 12.32 5.93 -27.07
N ASP A 284 12.85 6.41 -28.18
CA ASP A 284 14.23 6.90 -28.24
C ASP A 284 14.29 8.36 -27.75
N ARG A 285 15.46 8.77 -27.26
CA ARG A 285 15.76 10.18 -27.00
C ARG A 285 15.81 10.98 -28.29
N GLY A 286 15.07 12.09 -28.34
CA GLY A 286 15.13 13.05 -29.43
C GLY A 286 16.03 14.24 -29.13
N SER A 287 15.63 15.42 -29.62
CA SER A 287 16.22 16.71 -29.19
C SER A 287 15.80 17.08 -27.77
N THR A 288 16.36 18.15 -27.20
CA THR A 288 15.92 18.69 -25.90
C THR A 288 14.38 18.74 -25.81
N ASP A 289 13.82 18.12 -24.78
CA ASP A 289 12.39 18.03 -24.44
C ASP A 289 11.49 17.34 -25.47
N THR A 290 12.02 16.44 -26.30
CA THR A 290 11.19 15.61 -27.19
C THR A 290 11.75 14.20 -27.31
N MET A 291 10.87 13.22 -27.18
CA MET A 291 11.18 11.80 -27.42
C MET A 291 10.67 11.35 -28.79
N ILE A 292 11.25 10.28 -29.35
CA ILE A 292 10.83 9.70 -30.61
C ILE A 292 10.13 8.38 -30.29
N ALA A 293 8.80 8.35 -30.42
CA ALA A 293 8.03 7.14 -30.15
C ALA A 293 8.43 6.02 -31.11
N ARG A 294 8.73 4.84 -30.55
CA ARG A 294 9.10 3.62 -31.27
C ARG A 294 7.95 2.66 -31.32
N ARG A 295 7.30 2.44 -30.19
CA ARG A 295 6.14 1.58 -30.05
C ARG A 295 5.13 2.27 -29.14
N VAL A 296 3.86 2.15 -29.47
CA VAL A 296 2.75 2.71 -28.71
C VAL A 296 1.68 1.63 -28.60
N GLU A 297 1.37 1.23 -27.37
CA GLU A 297 0.41 0.16 -27.09
C GLU A 297 -0.52 0.50 -25.93
N ILE A 298 -1.63 -0.25 -25.80
CA ILE A 298 -2.55 -0.03 -24.68
C ILE A 298 -1.98 -0.76 -23.49
N GLU A 299 -1.79 -0.02 -22.39
CA GLU A 299 -1.28 -0.59 -21.16
C GLU A 299 -2.40 -1.31 -20.37
N GLY A 300 -2.04 -2.38 -19.68
CA GLY A 300 -2.92 -3.05 -18.71
C GLY A 300 -4.00 -3.95 -19.30
N ARG A 301 -3.76 -4.52 -20.49
CA ARG A 301 -4.52 -5.70 -20.90
C ARG A 301 -3.92 -6.92 -20.20
N PHE A 302 -4.75 -7.69 -19.52
CA PHE A 302 -4.52 -9.13 -19.34
C PHE A 302 -4.37 -9.72 -20.75
N LYS A 303 -3.15 -9.71 -21.29
CA LYS A 303 -2.82 -10.11 -22.64
C LYS A 303 -2.57 -11.62 -22.60
N ASP A 304 -3.58 -12.40 -22.92
CA ASP A 304 -3.33 -13.72 -23.49
C ASP A 304 -2.65 -13.52 -24.86
N ASP A 305 -1.49 -14.15 -25.03
CA ASP A 305 -0.67 -14.15 -26.24
C ASP A 305 -1.40 -14.74 -27.48
N ASP A 306 -2.62 -15.29 -27.29
CA ASP A 306 -3.46 -15.88 -28.32
C ASP A 306 -4.63 -14.99 -28.81
N GLY A 307 -4.81 -13.81 -28.21
CA GLY A 307 -5.87 -12.86 -28.59
C GLY A 307 -7.30 -13.39 -28.33
N THR A 308 -7.44 -14.44 -27.51
CA THR A 308 -8.73 -14.87 -26.98
C THR A 308 -8.89 -14.27 -25.58
N ASN A 309 -10.07 -13.74 -25.30
CA ASN A 309 -10.39 -12.97 -24.10
C ASN A 309 -10.55 -13.89 -22.86
N SER A 310 -9.68 -14.89 -22.69
CA SER A 310 -9.86 -16.01 -21.75
C SER A 310 -9.59 -15.63 -20.29
N ASP A 311 -8.90 -14.51 -20.07
CA ASP A 311 -8.69 -13.86 -18.76
C ASP A 311 -9.93 -13.20 -18.16
N ARG A 312 -11.08 -13.23 -18.86
CA ARG A 312 -12.38 -12.81 -18.31
C ARG A 312 -13.23 -13.99 -17.82
N ASP A 313 -12.60 -15.12 -17.55
CA ASP A 313 -13.24 -16.25 -16.88
C ASP A 313 -12.78 -16.30 -15.42
N GLY A 314 -13.74 -16.26 -14.47
CA GLY A 314 -13.47 -16.51 -13.06
C GLY A 314 -13.37 -15.27 -12.18
N ASP A 315 -12.64 -15.41 -11.07
CA ASP A 315 -12.46 -14.38 -10.06
C ASP A 315 -11.36 -13.38 -10.50
N PHE A 316 -11.49 -12.14 -10.07
CA PHE A 316 -10.57 -11.05 -10.40
C PHE A 316 -10.19 -10.26 -9.15
N GLU A 317 -8.94 -9.86 -9.06
CA GLU A 317 -8.37 -9.07 -7.97
C GLU A 317 -7.47 -7.97 -8.55
N ILE A 318 -7.60 -6.73 -8.09
CA ILE A 318 -6.71 -5.64 -8.48
C ILE A 318 -6.42 -4.76 -7.28
N GLU A 319 -5.15 -4.42 -7.11
CA GLU A 319 -4.72 -3.36 -6.22
C GLU A 319 -4.21 -2.17 -7.05
N GLY A 320 -4.62 -0.96 -6.69
CA GLY A 320 -4.25 0.23 -7.45
C GLY A 320 -4.98 1.50 -7.08
N ILE A 321 -4.61 2.61 -7.71
CA ILE A 321 -5.30 3.89 -7.54
C ILE A 321 -6.60 3.87 -8.36
N LEU A 322 -7.72 4.17 -7.71
CA LEU A 322 -9.01 4.35 -8.39
C LEU A 322 -9.08 5.74 -9.03
N HIS A 323 -8.88 5.84 -10.34
CA HIS A 323 -8.88 7.11 -11.06
C HIS A 323 -10.28 7.68 -11.29
N SER A 324 -11.27 6.84 -11.59
CA SER A 324 -12.62 7.34 -11.85
C SER A 324 -13.71 6.30 -11.64
N VAL A 325 -14.92 6.80 -11.38
CA VAL A 325 -16.16 6.03 -11.32
C VAL A 325 -17.24 6.77 -12.13
N ASP A 326 -17.69 6.17 -13.22
CA ASP A 326 -18.78 6.67 -14.07
C ASP A 326 -20.05 5.82 -13.88
N LEU A 327 -20.97 6.34 -13.06
CA LEU A 327 -22.30 5.74 -12.82
C LEU A 327 -23.34 6.13 -13.90
N SER A 328 -22.94 6.92 -14.90
CA SER A 328 -23.81 7.32 -16.00
C SER A 328 -23.75 6.37 -17.20
N ALA A 329 -22.70 5.53 -17.25
CA ALA A 329 -22.57 4.42 -18.18
C ALA A 329 -23.53 3.26 -17.80
N ASP A 330 -23.85 2.39 -18.76
CA ASP A 330 -24.64 1.17 -18.54
C ASP A 330 -23.97 0.00 -19.29
N PRO A 331 -23.23 -0.89 -18.61
CA PRO A 331 -22.96 -0.93 -17.15
C PRO A 331 -22.08 0.23 -16.65
N ASP A 332 -22.01 0.43 -15.33
CA ASP A 332 -21.10 1.40 -14.69
C ASP A 332 -19.65 1.15 -15.14
N VAL A 333 -18.81 2.18 -15.14
CA VAL A 333 -17.40 2.08 -15.52
C VAL A 333 -16.52 2.57 -14.38
N ILE A 334 -15.45 1.84 -14.09
CA ILE A 334 -14.36 2.31 -13.22
C ILE A 334 -13.03 2.26 -13.96
N VAL A 335 -12.08 3.08 -13.53
CA VAL A 335 -10.70 3.05 -14.01
C VAL A 335 -9.77 2.88 -12.82
N VAL A 336 -8.94 1.84 -12.82
CA VAL A 336 -7.97 1.53 -11.76
C VAL A 336 -6.62 1.26 -12.42
N ASN A 337 -5.55 1.96 -12.01
CA ASN A 337 -4.23 1.93 -12.67
C ASN A 337 -4.33 2.14 -14.20
N GLY A 338 -5.23 3.02 -14.65
CA GLY A 338 -5.50 3.23 -16.08
C GLY A 338 -6.30 2.12 -16.78
N VAL A 339 -6.52 0.98 -16.14
CA VAL A 339 -7.31 -0.13 -16.68
C VAL A 339 -8.80 0.13 -16.48
N THR A 340 -9.56 0.06 -17.58
CA THR A 340 -11.00 0.30 -17.59
C THR A 340 -11.79 -0.99 -17.35
N PHE A 341 -12.67 -0.99 -16.35
CA PHE A 341 -13.57 -2.09 -16.04
C PHE A 341 -15.03 -1.69 -16.19
N SER A 342 -15.82 -2.57 -16.82
CA SER A 342 -17.29 -2.50 -16.76
C SER A 342 -17.77 -3.22 -15.51
N VAL A 343 -18.51 -2.54 -14.65
CA VAL A 343 -18.93 -3.01 -13.33
C VAL A 343 -20.45 -2.96 -13.20
N SER A 344 -21.04 -3.95 -12.56
CA SER A 344 -22.51 -4.02 -12.44
C SER A 344 -23.12 -2.96 -11.50
N ASP A 345 -22.39 -2.56 -10.47
CA ASP A 345 -22.70 -1.49 -9.53
C ASP A 345 -21.39 -0.99 -8.92
N ALA A 346 -20.98 0.22 -9.28
CA ALA A 346 -19.78 0.88 -8.75
C ALA A 346 -20.10 1.98 -7.73
N SER A 347 -21.37 2.11 -7.31
CA SER A 347 -21.80 3.23 -6.45
C SER A 347 -21.05 3.31 -5.13
N SER A 348 -20.57 2.18 -4.62
CA SER A 348 -19.81 2.09 -3.39
C SER A 348 -18.34 2.56 -3.50
N LEU A 349 -17.84 2.75 -4.72
CA LEU A 349 -16.46 3.16 -4.99
C LEU A 349 -16.32 4.67 -5.21
N VAL A 350 -17.42 5.42 -5.37
CA VAL A 350 -17.39 6.86 -5.70
C VAL A 350 -16.58 7.68 -4.69
N GLY A 351 -16.70 7.38 -3.40
CA GLY A 351 -15.96 8.09 -2.35
C GLY A 351 -14.51 7.65 -2.17
N LEU A 352 -14.01 6.78 -3.04
CA LEU A 352 -12.65 6.22 -3.00
C LEU A 352 -11.81 6.65 -4.21
N VAL A 353 -12.32 7.52 -5.08
CA VAL A 353 -11.55 8.06 -6.20
C VAL A 353 -10.32 8.80 -5.66
N GLY A 354 -9.17 8.59 -6.28
CA GLY A 354 -7.86 9.06 -5.81
C GLY A 354 -7.19 8.11 -4.80
N GLN A 355 -7.94 7.17 -4.21
CA GLN A 355 -7.39 6.27 -3.19
C GLN A 355 -6.82 4.99 -3.77
N ARG A 356 -5.79 4.46 -3.09
CA ARG A 356 -5.32 3.09 -3.31
C ARG A 356 -6.35 2.11 -2.77
N VAL A 357 -6.95 1.35 -3.68
CA VAL A 357 -7.99 0.38 -3.42
C VAL A 357 -7.52 -1.02 -3.78
N GLU A 358 -7.99 -1.99 -3.02
CA GLU A 358 -7.95 -3.41 -3.37
C GLU A 358 -9.38 -3.83 -3.72
N ILE A 359 -9.62 -4.25 -4.95
CA ILE A 359 -10.93 -4.64 -5.47
C ILE A 359 -10.93 -6.13 -5.79
N TYR A 360 -11.92 -6.85 -5.26
CA TYR A 360 -12.13 -8.26 -5.55
C TYR A 360 -13.52 -8.51 -6.11
N GLY A 361 -13.59 -9.27 -7.21
CA GLY A 361 -14.83 -9.57 -7.92
C GLY A 361 -14.72 -10.81 -8.79
N TYR A 362 -15.64 -10.93 -9.73
CA TYR A 362 -15.61 -11.96 -10.77
C TYR A 362 -16.28 -11.46 -12.04
N TYR A 363 -15.84 -11.96 -13.19
CA TYR A 363 -16.48 -11.65 -14.47
C TYR A 363 -17.74 -12.50 -14.65
N ASP A 364 -18.84 -11.87 -15.07
CA ASP A 364 -20.01 -12.60 -15.54
C ASP A 364 -19.83 -13.08 -17.01
N ALA A 365 -20.81 -13.82 -17.52
CA ALA A 365 -20.76 -14.37 -18.88
C ALA A 365 -20.72 -13.31 -20.01
N ASN A 366 -20.91 -12.03 -19.70
CA ASN A 366 -20.78 -10.90 -20.63
C ASN A 366 -19.49 -10.10 -20.41
N GLY A 367 -18.62 -10.53 -19.49
CA GLY A 367 -17.38 -9.83 -19.13
C GLY A 367 -17.61 -8.57 -18.29
N ILE A 368 -18.73 -8.48 -17.56
CA ILE A 368 -19.00 -7.41 -16.59
C ILE A 368 -18.55 -7.89 -15.21
N VAL A 369 -17.76 -7.07 -14.52
CA VAL A 369 -17.27 -7.33 -13.16
C VAL A 369 -18.41 -7.22 -12.16
N GLN A 370 -18.57 -8.27 -11.37
CA GLN A 370 -19.43 -8.31 -10.19
C GLN A 370 -18.55 -8.12 -8.96
N LEU A 371 -18.62 -6.94 -8.33
CA LEU A 371 -17.86 -6.65 -7.11
C LEU A 371 -18.31 -7.57 -5.98
N ARG A 372 -17.36 -8.16 -5.27
CA ARG A 372 -17.60 -9.01 -4.09
C ARG A 372 -17.17 -8.30 -2.82
N THR A 373 -15.98 -7.70 -2.82
CA THR A 373 -15.49 -6.84 -1.76
C THR A 373 -14.52 -5.82 -2.33
N TYR A 374 -14.32 -4.74 -1.60
CA TYR A 374 -13.23 -3.80 -1.84
C TYR A 374 -12.71 -3.33 -0.48
N GLY A 375 -11.47 -2.87 -0.44
CA GLY A 375 -10.82 -2.27 0.72
C GLY A 375 -9.93 -1.11 0.29
N THR A 376 -9.56 -0.28 1.25
CA THR A 376 -8.46 0.67 1.11
C THR A 376 -7.26 0.07 1.85
N GLU A 377 -6.05 0.35 1.39
CA GLU A 377 -4.86 -0.09 2.10
C GLU A 377 -4.86 0.48 3.53
N SER A 378 -4.49 -0.35 4.50
CA SER A 378 -4.41 0.06 5.90
C SER A 378 -3.02 0.61 6.17
N GLN A 379 -2.95 1.88 6.58
CA GLN A 379 -1.73 2.52 7.05
C GLN A 379 -1.04 1.68 8.14
N ASN A 380 0.27 1.52 8.05
CA ASN A 380 1.09 0.86 9.07
C ASN A 380 1.15 1.71 10.34
N SER A 381 0.12 1.58 11.16
CA SER A 381 -0.01 2.30 12.42
C SER A 381 0.90 1.79 13.54
N ILE A 382 1.70 0.75 13.32
CA ILE A 382 2.76 0.29 14.23
C ILE A 382 4.09 0.33 13.50
N LYS A 383 5.10 0.98 14.08
CA LYS A 383 6.52 0.86 13.70
C LYS A 383 7.30 0.51 14.96
N ILE A 384 8.25 -0.40 14.86
CA ILE A 384 9.25 -0.63 15.88
C ILE A 384 10.62 -0.68 15.23
N GLU A 385 11.57 0.03 15.80
CA GLU A 385 12.98 -0.11 15.49
C GLU A 385 13.70 -0.42 16.79
N ASP A 386 14.28 -1.61 16.90
CA ASP A 386 14.96 -2.05 18.11
C ASP A 386 15.91 -3.20 17.81
N ARG A 387 16.80 -3.51 18.75
CA ARG A 387 17.70 -4.65 18.63
C ARG A 387 17.02 -5.95 19.01
N ILE A 388 17.34 -7.01 18.26
CA ILE A 388 16.85 -8.36 18.52
C ILE A 388 17.41 -8.86 19.87
N SER A 389 16.52 -9.26 20.78
CA SER A 389 16.88 -9.89 22.06
C SER A 389 16.86 -11.41 22.01
N SER A 390 15.96 -12.00 21.21
CA SER A 390 15.92 -13.45 20.97
C SER A 390 15.24 -13.81 19.64
N ILE A 391 15.61 -14.98 19.11
CA ILE A 391 15.05 -15.54 17.88
C ILE A 391 14.57 -16.96 18.19
N ASP A 392 13.30 -17.25 17.94
CA ASP A 392 12.73 -18.60 17.95
C ASP A 392 12.50 -19.08 16.52
N LEU A 393 13.49 -19.79 15.96
CA LEU A 393 13.41 -20.36 14.61
C LEU A 393 12.33 -21.43 14.46
N THR A 394 11.88 -22.05 15.56
CA THR A 394 10.82 -23.07 15.49
C THR A 394 9.45 -22.43 15.43
N ALA A 395 9.25 -21.35 16.18
CA ALA A 395 8.01 -20.57 16.16
C ALA A 395 7.97 -19.52 15.03
N GLY A 396 9.11 -19.17 14.44
CA GLY A 396 9.19 -18.07 13.46
C GLY A 396 9.07 -16.69 14.11
N ILE A 397 9.50 -16.53 15.37
CA ILE A 397 9.29 -15.30 16.15
C ILE A 397 10.62 -14.62 16.45
N ILE A 398 10.69 -13.33 16.14
CA ILE A 398 11.74 -12.40 16.57
C ILE A 398 11.21 -11.65 17.79
N THR A 399 12.02 -11.45 18.82
CA THR A 399 11.65 -10.63 19.98
C THR A 399 12.68 -9.53 20.17
N THR A 400 12.23 -8.28 20.27
CA THR A 400 13.08 -7.10 20.48
C THR A 400 13.47 -6.92 21.96
N ARG A 401 14.32 -5.94 22.30
CA ARG A 401 14.63 -5.62 23.71
C ARG A 401 13.40 -5.14 24.47
N LEU A 402 12.54 -4.35 23.81
CA LEU A 402 11.24 -3.91 24.33
C LEU A 402 10.25 -5.06 24.57
N GLY A 403 10.54 -6.27 24.06
CA GLY A 403 9.69 -7.45 24.24
C GLY A 403 8.55 -7.54 23.23
N VAL A 404 8.57 -6.70 22.19
CA VAL A 404 7.65 -6.80 21.06
C VAL A 404 8.01 -8.03 20.23
N GLN A 405 6.98 -8.78 19.82
CA GLN A 405 7.12 -9.99 19.03
C GLN A 405 6.80 -9.70 17.57
N ILE A 406 7.78 -9.94 16.71
CA ILE A 406 7.67 -9.83 15.26
C ILE A 406 7.57 -11.24 14.69
N GLU A 407 6.53 -11.50 13.90
CA GLU A 407 6.23 -12.79 13.27
C GLU A 407 6.18 -12.57 11.75
N PRO A 408 7.31 -12.75 11.03
CA PRO A 408 7.33 -12.69 9.59
C PRO A 408 6.45 -13.78 9.00
N THR A 409 5.62 -13.41 8.04
CA THR A 409 4.82 -14.34 7.24
C THR A 409 5.24 -14.24 5.77
N GLY A 410 4.80 -15.17 4.92
CA GLY A 410 5.08 -15.04 3.49
C GLY A 410 4.44 -13.80 2.84
N ALA A 411 3.41 -13.24 3.48
CA ALA A 411 2.81 -11.96 3.07
C ALA A 411 3.59 -10.74 3.58
N SER A 412 4.54 -10.93 4.50
CA SER A 412 5.39 -9.84 4.99
C SER A 412 6.48 -9.59 3.96
N ARG A 413 6.62 -8.33 3.55
CA ARG A 413 7.79 -7.86 2.84
C ARG A 413 8.99 -7.90 3.76
N ILE A 414 10.04 -8.59 3.32
CA ILE A 414 11.28 -8.75 4.08
C ILE A 414 12.48 -8.24 3.28
N SER A 415 13.35 -7.47 3.94
CA SER A 415 14.61 -6.97 3.38
C SER A 415 15.78 -7.17 4.35
N ASP A 416 16.99 -7.32 3.79
CA ASP A 416 18.26 -7.51 4.51
C ASP A 416 19.34 -6.64 3.85
N ASP A 417 19.55 -5.45 4.41
CA ASP A 417 20.41 -4.38 3.84
C ASP A 417 21.90 -4.71 3.88
N ASP A 418 22.26 -5.82 4.54
CA ASP A 418 23.61 -6.37 4.54
C ASP A 418 23.94 -7.19 3.28
N SER A 419 23.01 -7.34 2.33
CA SER A 419 23.23 -8.20 1.16
C SER A 419 22.57 -7.72 -0.12
N ARG A 420 23.24 -7.97 -1.25
CA ARG A 420 22.71 -7.73 -2.61
C ARG A 420 21.47 -8.56 -2.93
N ASP A 421 21.31 -9.72 -2.29
CA ASP A 421 20.15 -10.59 -2.45
C ASP A 421 19.12 -10.34 -1.32
N GLY A 422 19.15 -9.15 -0.69
CA GLY A 422 18.39 -8.86 0.52
C GLY A 422 16.88 -8.77 0.29
N SER A 423 16.46 -8.46 -0.94
CA SER A 423 15.06 -8.21 -1.34
C SER A 423 14.33 -9.44 -1.89
N ASN A 424 15.01 -10.56 -2.12
CA ASN A 424 14.41 -11.81 -2.62
C ASN A 424 14.71 -12.98 -1.66
N LEU A 425 14.19 -12.87 -0.44
CA LEU A 425 14.33 -13.89 0.59
C LEU A 425 13.01 -14.57 0.89
N THR A 426 13.05 -15.88 1.09
CA THR A 426 11.97 -16.56 1.81
C THR A 426 12.08 -16.27 3.30
N VAL A 427 10.95 -16.31 4.02
CA VAL A 427 10.94 -16.15 5.49
C VAL A 427 11.96 -17.07 6.20
N PRO A 428 12.07 -18.37 5.87
CA PRO A 428 13.08 -19.22 6.48
C PRO A 428 14.53 -18.78 6.21
N GLU A 429 14.83 -18.23 5.03
CA GLU A 429 16.16 -17.73 4.68
C GLU A 429 16.48 -16.46 5.45
N PHE A 430 15.56 -15.50 5.47
CA PHE A 430 15.66 -14.27 6.26
C PHE A 430 15.91 -14.59 7.75
N MET A 431 15.07 -15.44 8.34
CA MET A 431 15.20 -15.85 9.74
C MET A 431 16.54 -16.55 10.03
N ALA A 432 17.12 -17.25 9.06
CA ALA A 432 18.42 -17.92 9.21
C ALA A 432 19.61 -16.96 9.15
N ARG A 433 19.43 -15.74 8.60
CA ARG A 433 20.45 -14.69 8.54
C ARG A 433 20.51 -13.84 9.81
N LEU A 434 19.38 -13.70 10.51
CA LEU A 434 19.28 -12.90 11.72
C LEU A 434 20.14 -13.43 12.88
N SER A 435 20.70 -12.49 13.64
CA SER A 435 21.44 -12.70 14.87
C SER A 435 20.88 -11.85 16.01
N VAL A 436 21.05 -12.34 17.25
CA VAL A 436 20.78 -11.50 18.44
C VAL A 436 21.66 -10.26 18.37
N ASN A 437 21.08 -9.13 18.73
CA ASN A 437 21.64 -7.77 18.65
C ASN A 437 21.65 -7.14 17.25
N ASP A 438 21.18 -7.80 16.19
CA ASP A 438 20.89 -7.10 14.94
C ASP A 438 19.82 -6.01 15.17
N LEU A 439 19.91 -4.90 14.43
CA LEU A 439 18.86 -3.88 14.39
C LEU A 439 17.74 -4.39 13.48
N ILE A 440 16.49 -4.29 13.94
CA ILE A 440 15.34 -4.67 13.15
C ILE A 440 14.35 -3.51 13.15
N GLU A 441 13.96 -3.07 11.96
CA GLU A 441 12.77 -2.25 11.74
C GLU A 441 11.62 -3.16 11.34
N ALA A 442 10.45 -2.99 11.95
CA ALA A 442 9.24 -3.67 11.53
C ALA A 442 8.04 -2.75 11.58
N LYS A 443 7.23 -2.80 10.52
CA LYS A 443 5.97 -2.06 10.39
C LYS A 443 4.79 -3.01 10.26
N GLY A 444 3.63 -2.60 10.74
CA GLY A 444 2.43 -3.40 10.63
C GLY A 444 1.16 -2.73 11.15
N THR A 445 0.06 -3.47 11.08
CA THR A 445 -1.27 -3.02 11.52
C THR A 445 -1.72 -3.83 12.73
N PRO A 446 -2.33 -3.20 13.77
CA PRO A 446 -2.93 -3.92 14.88
C PRO A 446 -3.96 -4.94 14.39
N ASN A 447 -3.82 -6.19 14.83
CA ASN A 447 -4.81 -7.21 14.52
C ASN A 447 -5.95 -7.18 15.56
N GLY A 448 -7.15 -7.62 15.17
CA GLY A 448 -8.33 -7.65 16.05
C GLY A 448 -8.22 -8.54 17.29
N THR A 449 -7.07 -9.18 17.52
CA THR A 449 -6.76 -10.03 18.68
C THR A 449 -5.74 -9.43 19.65
N GLY A 450 -5.27 -8.20 19.38
CA GLY A 450 -4.32 -7.49 20.24
C GLY A 450 -2.84 -7.77 19.93
N GLY A 451 -2.54 -8.41 18.80
CA GLY A 451 -1.20 -8.50 18.21
C GLY A 451 -1.05 -7.56 17.02
N VAL A 452 -0.04 -7.80 16.18
CA VAL A 452 0.26 -7.00 14.96
C VAL A 452 0.31 -7.96 13.77
N THR A 453 -0.28 -7.57 12.65
CA THR A 453 0.01 -8.15 11.34
C THR A 453 1.18 -7.37 10.77
N TRP A 454 2.37 -8.00 10.74
CA TRP A 454 3.60 -7.39 10.26
C TRP A 454 3.66 -7.44 8.73
N THR A 455 3.78 -6.28 8.11
CA THR A 455 3.71 -6.07 6.66
C THR A 455 5.08 -5.78 6.07
N ARG A 456 5.96 -5.07 6.80
CA ARG A 456 7.36 -4.81 6.43
C ARG A 456 8.28 -5.17 7.57
N ILE A 457 9.37 -5.88 7.28
CA ILE A 457 10.38 -6.29 8.26
C ILE A 457 11.75 -6.21 7.60
N GLU A 458 12.61 -5.38 8.17
CA GLU A 458 13.88 -5.00 7.60
C GLU A 458 14.98 -5.20 8.63
N ARG A 459 16.07 -5.84 8.22
CA ARG A 459 17.28 -5.95 9.02
C ARG A 459 18.25 -4.87 8.54
N ASP A 460 18.41 -3.88 9.39
CA ASP A 460 19.28 -2.74 9.17
C ASP A 460 20.72 -3.05 9.60
N ASN A 461 21.69 -2.46 8.90
CA ASN A 461 23.12 -2.57 9.16
C ASN A 461 23.67 -1.47 10.10
N ASP A 462 22.82 -0.54 10.55
CA ASP A 462 23.20 0.56 11.43
C ASP A 462 23.63 0.13 12.85
N ASP A 463 24.55 0.92 13.41
CA ASP A 463 25.14 0.66 14.73
C ASP A 463 24.40 1.34 15.90
N ASP A 464 23.22 1.89 15.60
CA ASP A 464 22.37 2.63 16.51
C ASP A 464 21.89 1.82 17.70
N ARG A 465 21.94 2.45 18.87
CA ARG A 465 21.63 1.75 20.13
C ARG A 465 20.24 2.04 20.61
N GLU A 466 19.62 3.10 20.12
CA GLU A 466 18.28 3.47 20.54
C GLU A 466 17.23 2.46 20.12
N CYS A 467 16.01 2.73 20.56
CA CYS A 467 14.83 2.02 20.13
C CYS A 467 13.72 3.05 19.98
N SER A 468 12.93 2.87 18.94
CA SER A 468 11.71 3.64 18.68
C SER A 468 10.51 2.71 18.70
N LEU A 469 9.35 3.25 19.08
CA LEU A 469 8.08 2.55 19.02
C LEU A 469 6.96 3.53 18.70
N ARG A 470 6.46 3.42 17.47
CA ARG A 470 5.28 4.11 17.01
C ARG A 470 4.04 3.27 17.20
N GLY A 471 2.96 3.89 17.68
CA GLY A 471 1.66 3.23 17.69
C GLY A 471 0.52 3.95 18.39
N PRO A 472 -0.72 3.45 18.24
CA PRO A 472 -1.88 4.04 18.87
C PRO A 472 -1.81 3.90 20.39
N VAL A 473 -2.02 5.01 21.10
CA VAL A 473 -1.97 5.03 22.56
C VAL A 473 -3.12 4.24 23.18
N VAL A 474 -2.77 3.34 24.10
CA VAL A 474 -3.73 2.43 24.76
C VAL A 474 -4.63 3.20 25.73
N ALA A 475 -5.94 3.01 25.59
CA ALA A 475 -6.93 3.64 26.44
C ALA A 475 -6.72 3.37 27.95
N GLY A 476 -6.81 4.43 28.76
CA GLY A 476 -6.70 4.35 30.22
C GLY A 476 -5.27 4.21 30.76
N THR A 477 -4.25 4.31 29.92
CA THR A 477 -2.83 4.25 30.32
C THR A 477 -2.16 5.62 30.45
N ILE A 478 -2.79 6.67 29.90
CA ILE A 478 -2.27 8.04 29.89
C ILE A 478 -2.27 8.63 31.30
N SER A 479 -1.07 8.89 31.81
CA SER A 479 -0.84 9.56 33.09
C SER A 479 0.57 10.14 33.10
N ASP A 480 0.72 11.46 33.00
CA ASP A 480 2.04 12.15 33.10
C ASP A 480 2.89 11.56 34.24
N PRO A 481 4.10 11.02 33.97
CA PRO A 481 4.89 11.14 32.72
C PRO A 481 4.86 9.92 31.80
N THR A 482 3.84 9.07 31.87
CA THR A 482 3.78 7.77 31.16
C THR A 482 2.51 7.57 30.34
N PHE A 483 2.61 6.77 29.29
CA PHE A 483 1.50 6.19 28.54
C PHE A 483 1.93 4.81 28.00
N THR A 484 1.12 4.13 27.20
CA THR A 484 1.45 2.79 26.70
C THR A 484 1.12 2.66 25.21
N ILE A 485 2.04 2.06 24.47
CA ILE A 485 1.90 1.63 23.07
C ILE A 485 2.24 0.12 23.03
N LEU A 486 1.42 -0.70 22.38
CA LEU A 486 1.70 -2.15 22.17
C LEU A 486 2.16 -2.93 23.43
N ASN A 487 1.56 -2.67 24.59
CA ASN A 487 1.94 -3.21 25.91
C ASN A 487 3.33 -2.80 26.44
N VAL A 488 3.99 -1.84 25.79
CA VAL A 488 5.23 -1.19 26.23
C VAL A 488 4.89 0.11 26.92
N VAL A 489 5.34 0.28 28.16
CA VAL A 489 5.19 1.54 28.89
C VAL A 489 6.21 2.54 28.36
N ILE A 490 5.73 3.66 27.81
CA ILE A 490 6.56 4.79 27.44
C ILE A 490 6.74 5.67 28.68
N ASP A 491 7.99 5.88 29.11
CA ASP A 491 8.36 6.72 30.23
C ASP A 491 9.15 7.95 29.80
N THR A 492 8.47 9.09 29.84
CA THR A 492 9.03 10.40 29.48
C THR A 492 9.62 11.15 30.67
N THR A 493 9.79 10.52 31.85
CA THR A 493 10.26 11.20 33.08
C THR A 493 11.56 11.97 32.84
N GLY A 494 12.51 11.35 32.12
CA GLY A 494 13.83 11.92 31.83
C GLY A 494 13.84 12.95 30.70
N LEU A 495 12.77 13.02 29.89
CA LEU A 495 12.70 13.77 28.64
C LEU A 495 12.86 15.26 28.88
N SER A 496 13.69 15.90 28.04
CA SER A 496 13.87 17.35 28.06
C SER A 496 12.59 18.09 27.63
N THR A 497 12.54 19.40 27.85
CA THR A 497 11.36 20.20 27.48
C THR A 497 11.14 20.33 25.98
N ASN A 498 12.16 20.00 25.18
CA ASN A 498 12.15 20.15 23.73
C ASN A 498 12.01 18.80 23.00
N GLY A 499 11.85 17.69 23.73
CA GLY A 499 11.66 16.37 23.10
C GLY A 499 10.19 15.97 22.98
N PHE A 500 9.27 16.92 23.05
CA PHE A 500 7.84 16.67 22.82
C PHE A 500 7.44 17.48 21.61
N GLU A 501 6.85 16.86 20.61
CA GLU A 501 6.51 17.52 19.34
C GLU A 501 5.05 17.24 18.95
N ASN A 502 4.48 18.09 18.10
CA ASN A 502 3.20 17.81 17.44
C ASN A 502 3.47 17.14 16.07
N ALA A 503 2.42 16.87 15.30
CA ALA A 503 2.56 16.20 14.00
C ALA A 503 3.10 17.06 12.85
N ASN A 504 3.59 18.27 13.17
CA ASN A 504 4.27 19.17 12.24
C ASN A 504 5.65 19.53 12.81
N ASP A 505 6.26 18.63 13.59
CA ASP A 505 7.58 18.76 14.23
C ASP A 505 7.78 20.05 15.03
N SER A 506 6.67 20.57 15.54
CA SER A 506 6.68 21.78 16.36
C SER A 506 6.73 21.40 17.83
N ASN A 507 7.78 21.88 18.48
CA ASN A 507 8.05 21.67 19.89
C ASN A 507 6.85 22.05 20.80
N LEU A 508 6.40 21.09 21.61
CA LEU A 508 5.42 21.21 22.68
C LEU A 508 6.10 21.19 24.04
N THR A 509 5.46 21.79 25.05
CA THR A 509 5.81 21.49 26.44
C THR A 509 5.18 20.16 26.88
N ARG A 510 5.76 19.47 27.85
CA ARG A 510 5.17 18.26 28.48
C ARG A 510 3.69 18.44 28.86
N SER A 511 3.36 19.60 29.44
CA SER A 511 1.97 19.89 29.84
C SER A 511 1.04 20.03 28.64
N GLN A 512 1.52 20.54 27.51
CA GLN A 512 0.73 20.62 26.27
C GLN A 512 0.55 19.23 25.68
N PHE A 513 1.63 18.47 25.52
CA PHE A 513 1.59 17.10 24.99
C PHE A 513 0.58 16.23 25.75
N PHE A 514 0.73 16.08 27.08
CA PHE A 514 -0.19 15.26 27.88
C PHE A 514 -1.61 15.82 27.99
N SER A 515 -1.83 17.10 27.68
CA SER A 515 -3.18 17.67 27.61
C SER A 515 -3.88 17.40 26.28
N GLN A 516 -3.10 17.21 25.22
CA GLN A 516 -3.57 16.90 23.87
C GLN A 516 -3.70 15.39 23.66
N LEU A 517 -2.88 14.59 24.33
CA LEU A 517 -2.82 13.15 24.15
C LEU A 517 -4.13 12.44 24.54
N LEU A 518 -4.70 11.72 23.59
CA LEU A 518 -5.88 10.89 23.70
C LEU A 518 -5.56 9.42 23.39
N ALA A 519 -6.49 8.55 23.79
CA ALA A 519 -6.41 7.15 23.43
C ALA A 519 -6.67 6.97 21.92
N GLY A 520 -5.82 6.20 21.26
CA GLY A 520 -5.86 5.98 19.82
C GLY A 520 -4.99 6.94 19.00
N ASP A 521 -4.47 8.01 19.61
CA ASP A 521 -3.50 8.89 18.94
C ASP A 521 -2.26 8.10 18.57
N LEU A 522 -1.78 8.31 17.33
CA LEU A 522 -0.54 7.73 16.85
C LEU A 522 0.62 8.58 17.37
N ILE A 523 1.48 7.96 18.16
CA ILE A 523 2.64 8.59 18.78
C ILE A 523 3.87 7.79 18.40
N ASP A 524 4.93 8.46 17.97
CA ASP A 524 6.28 7.89 17.99
C ASP A 524 6.98 8.24 19.29
N ALA A 525 7.78 7.31 19.79
CA ALA A 525 8.52 7.46 21.03
C ALA A 525 9.90 6.82 20.88
N GLU A 526 10.93 7.62 21.10
CA GLU A 526 12.32 7.22 20.91
C GLU A 526 13.11 7.30 22.22
N SER A 527 14.03 6.36 22.40
CA SER A 527 14.97 6.36 23.52
C SER A 527 16.11 7.37 23.32
N ASP A 528 17.05 7.48 24.26
CA ASP A 528 18.29 8.20 23.97
C ASP A 528 19.26 7.33 23.13
N GLU A 529 20.13 7.97 22.34
CA GLU A 529 21.18 7.36 21.50
C GLU A 529 22.03 6.26 22.20
N ARG A 530 22.03 6.19 23.54
CA ARG A 530 22.78 5.16 24.27
C ARG A 530 22.00 3.84 24.38
N GLY A 531 20.70 3.85 24.09
CA GLY A 531 19.84 2.66 24.12
C GLY A 531 19.61 2.07 25.50
N LEU A 532 19.92 2.81 26.57
CA LEU A 532 19.82 2.30 27.95
C LEU A 532 18.37 2.22 28.45
N GLY A 533 17.46 2.90 27.76
CA GLY A 533 16.03 2.91 28.07
C GLY A 533 15.22 1.77 27.44
N CYS A 534 15.84 0.91 26.63
CA CYS A 534 15.19 -0.17 25.90
C CYS A 534 15.14 -1.45 26.75
N GLU A 535 14.12 -1.57 27.59
CA GLU A 535 13.92 -2.70 28.50
C GLU A 535 12.62 -3.45 28.16
N THR A 536 12.55 -4.74 28.50
CA THR A 536 11.36 -5.54 28.23
C THR A 536 10.11 -4.93 28.88
N GLY A 537 9.14 -4.53 28.06
CA GLY A 537 7.89 -3.88 28.45
C GLY A 537 8.02 -2.39 28.81
N ARG A 538 9.17 -1.75 28.56
CA ARG A 538 9.39 -0.33 28.88
C ARG A 538 10.39 0.33 27.94
N LEU A 539 9.97 1.46 27.34
CA LEU A 539 10.84 2.42 26.67
C LEU A 539 10.98 3.64 27.57
N SER A 540 12.21 3.99 27.97
CA SER A 540 12.49 5.25 28.66
C SER A 540 13.23 6.19 27.71
N THR A 541 12.67 7.37 27.48
CA THR A 541 13.17 8.32 26.45
C THR A 541 14.56 8.91 26.78
N GLY A 542 15.03 8.75 28.02
CA GLY A 542 16.25 9.44 28.47
C GLY A 542 16.09 10.96 28.40
N SER A 543 17.20 11.69 28.34
CA SER A 543 17.19 13.16 28.26
C SER A 543 17.19 13.73 26.84
N SER A 544 17.54 12.91 25.85
CA SER A 544 17.72 13.31 24.46
C SER A 544 16.91 12.50 23.46
N GLY A 545 16.10 11.53 23.90
CA GLY A 545 15.09 10.94 23.03
C GLY A 545 13.92 11.91 22.81
N GLU A 546 12.83 11.38 22.27
CA GLU A 546 11.73 12.17 21.73
C GLU A 546 10.37 11.47 21.89
N VAL A 547 9.29 12.26 21.90
CA VAL A 547 7.93 11.80 21.61
C VAL A 547 7.20 12.80 20.71
N SER A 548 6.64 12.32 19.61
CA SER A 548 5.97 13.13 18.58
C SER A 548 4.55 12.61 18.32
N PHE A 549 3.66 13.49 17.86
CA PHE A 549 2.40 13.05 17.25
C PHE A 549 2.66 12.72 15.79
N GLU A 550 1.98 11.72 15.25
CA GLU A 550 2.26 11.20 13.90
C GLU A 550 0.99 11.20 13.04
N ASN A 551 1.14 11.60 11.77
CA ASN A 551 0.08 11.56 10.76
C ASN A 551 0.18 10.27 9.93
N GLY A 552 -0.01 9.09 10.52
CA GLY A 552 0.02 7.82 9.75
C GLY A 552 1.39 7.49 9.12
N ASP A 553 1.45 6.52 8.21
CA ASP A 553 2.65 6.21 7.39
C ASP A 553 2.60 6.88 6.00
N GLY A 554 1.75 7.89 5.81
CA GLY A 554 1.74 8.72 4.61
C GLY A 554 1.58 7.97 3.29
N VAL A 555 0.89 6.82 3.28
CA VAL A 555 0.57 6.10 2.02
C VAL A 555 -0.10 7.08 1.06
N SER A 556 0.63 7.44 0.00
CA SER A 556 0.16 8.38 -1.00
C SER A 556 -1.11 7.81 -1.67
N GLY A 557 -2.14 8.63 -1.75
CA GLY A 557 -3.52 8.22 -2.07
C GLY A 557 -4.49 8.23 -0.87
N ASN A 558 -4.05 8.58 0.35
CA ASN A 558 -4.96 8.97 1.45
C ASN A 558 -4.84 10.45 1.86
N ASP A 559 -3.84 11.17 1.37
CA ASP A 559 -3.57 12.55 1.75
C ASP A 559 -3.27 13.37 0.47
N ASP A 560 -4.12 14.35 0.16
CA ASP A 560 -3.85 15.43 -0.79
C ASP A 560 -2.97 16.48 -0.09
N ASP A 561 -1.66 16.25 0.00
CA ASP A 561 -0.70 17.27 0.45
C ASP A 561 0.10 17.79 -0.77
N ASP A 562 -0.56 18.59 -1.60
CA ASP A 562 0.12 19.51 -2.51
C ASP A 562 0.60 20.73 -1.70
N ARG A 563 1.73 20.64 -1.01
CA ARG A 563 2.42 21.81 -0.44
C ARG A 563 3.71 22.11 -1.20
N TYR A 564 3.56 22.83 -2.30
CA TYR A 564 4.61 23.74 -2.78
C TYR A 564 4.61 24.99 -1.88
N GLU A 565 5.47 25.03 -0.86
CA GLU A 565 5.89 26.30 -0.25
C GLU A 565 7.23 26.74 -0.86
N ASP A 566 7.14 27.60 -1.88
CA ASP A 566 8.26 28.33 -2.45
C ASP A 566 8.74 29.42 -1.46
N ASP A 567 9.79 29.14 -0.69
CA ASP A 567 10.53 30.15 0.07
C ASP A 567 11.81 30.56 -0.68
N TYR A 568 11.71 31.58 -1.54
CA TYR A 568 12.83 32.44 -1.94
C TYR A 568 12.43 33.93 -1.86
N ASP A 569 12.69 34.55 -0.71
CA ASP A 569 13.11 35.96 -0.58
C ASP A 569 14.65 35.95 -0.79
N ASP A 570 15.38 36.92 -1.37
CA ASP A 570 15.17 38.35 -1.49
C ASP A 570 15.99 38.90 -2.68
N GLY A 571 15.49 39.94 -3.36
CA GLY A 571 16.36 40.81 -4.14
C GLY A 571 15.77 41.67 -5.26
N ASN A 572 15.03 42.72 -4.86
CA ASN A 572 15.10 44.06 -5.46
C ASN A 572 14.58 44.26 -6.90
N ASP A 573 13.47 44.98 -7.06
CA ASP A 573 13.45 46.28 -7.76
C ASP A 573 12.05 46.91 -7.74
N ASP A 574 12.06 48.23 -7.72
CA ASP A 574 10.94 49.18 -7.62
C ASP A 574 9.88 49.02 -8.74
N ASP A 575 8.60 49.18 -8.42
CA ASP A 575 7.77 50.32 -8.84
C ASP A 575 6.27 50.10 -8.58
N ASP A 576 5.66 51.14 -7.98
CA ASP A 576 4.28 51.63 -8.06
C ASP A 576 3.22 50.77 -8.80
N ASP A 577 2.12 50.42 -8.11
CA ASP A 577 0.77 50.98 -8.40
C ASP A 577 -0.31 50.35 -7.49
N GLY A 578 -1.12 51.19 -6.84
CA GLY A 578 -2.03 50.80 -5.76
C GLY A 578 -3.51 50.58 -6.09
N GLY A 579 -4.22 50.09 -5.07
CA GLY A 579 -5.69 50.06 -4.91
C GLY A 579 -6.35 48.79 -5.48
N TYR A 580 -7.13 47.99 -4.75
CA TYR A 580 -8.05 48.30 -3.65
C TYR A 580 -8.10 47.15 -2.64
N ASP A 581 -8.22 47.54 -1.36
CA ASP A 581 -8.61 46.69 -0.24
C ASP A 581 -10.02 46.12 -0.47
N ASP A 582 -10.17 44.81 -0.30
CA ASP A 582 -11.33 44.25 0.41
C ASP A 582 -10.76 43.44 1.59
N ASP A 583 -10.82 44.08 2.76
CA ASP A 583 -10.58 43.55 4.11
C ASP A 583 -11.50 42.35 4.39
N ASP A 584 -10.93 41.17 4.61
CA ASP A 584 -11.41 40.27 5.70
C ASP A 584 -10.28 39.48 6.38
N SER A 585 -9.08 40.04 6.40
CA SER A 585 -7.91 39.47 7.09
C SER A 585 -7.68 40.15 8.43
N ASN A 586 -8.64 40.06 9.37
CA ASN A 586 -8.30 40.28 10.79
C ASN A 586 -9.29 39.71 11.81
N VAL A 587 -9.47 38.39 11.81
CA VAL A 587 -9.78 37.67 13.05
C VAL A 587 -8.89 36.44 13.07
N GLY A 588 -7.89 36.44 13.96
CA GLY A 588 -6.88 35.37 14.08
C GLY A 588 -7.47 34.02 14.49
N GLY A 589 -8.04 33.33 13.51
CA GLY A 589 -8.43 31.94 13.61
C GLY A 589 -7.50 31.05 12.80
N GLN A 590 -7.30 29.83 13.27
CA GLN A 590 -6.58 28.80 12.54
C GLN A 590 -7.53 28.12 11.55
N GLU A 591 -7.13 27.98 10.30
CA GLU A 591 -7.81 27.16 9.30
C GLU A 591 -7.41 25.69 9.49
N ILE A 592 -8.41 24.81 9.39
CA ILE A 592 -8.29 23.37 9.62
C ILE A 592 -9.23 22.68 8.63
N SER A 593 -8.68 21.87 7.74
CA SER A 593 -9.46 21.06 6.80
C SER A 593 -9.53 19.60 7.23
N GLY A 594 -10.53 18.88 6.74
CA GLY A 594 -10.62 17.43 6.86
C GLY A 594 -12.00 16.90 7.24
N ALA A 595 -12.08 15.58 7.40
CA ALA A 595 -13.35 14.91 7.64
C ALA A 595 -13.96 15.27 9.01
N VAL A 596 -15.22 15.66 9.00
CA VAL A 596 -16.05 15.82 10.20
C VAL A 596 -16.17 14.47 10.91
N ARG A 597 -15.82 14.44 12.20
CA ARG A 597 -15.96 13.26 13.08
C ARG A 597 -16.67 13.64 14.37
N ASN A 598 -17.25 12.66 15.05
CA ASN A 598 -17.89 12.84 16.37
C ASN A 598 -18.95 13.96 16.44
N LEU A 599 -19.64 14.25 15.32
CA LEU A 599 -20.63 15.30 15.26
C LEU A 599 -21.78 15.06 16.24
N ASN A 600 -21.99 16.02 17.14
CA ASN A 600 -23.07 16.03 18.13
C ASN A 600 -23.89 17.31 17.98
N ALA A 601 -25.07 17.16 17.39
CA ALA A 601 -26.02 18.24 17.14
C ALA A 601 -26.48 18.97 18.42
N ALA A 602 -26.60 18.26 19.55
CA ALA A 602 -27.11 18.82 20.79
C ALA A 602 -26.11 19.75 21.48
N THR A 603 -24.81 19.44 21.37
CA THR A 603 -23.72 20.27 21.90
C THR A 603 -23.05 21.13 20.84
N ARG A 604 -23.40 20.95 19.55
CA ARG A 604 -22.77 21.59 18.38
C ARG A 604 -21.25 21.38 18.34
N THR A 605 -20.82 20.20 18.77
CA THR A 605 -19.41 19.82 18.80
C THR A 605 -19.13 18.78 17.73
N PHE A 606 -17.97 18.87 17.10
CA PHE A 606 -17.45 17.88 16.16
C PHE A 606 -15.92 17.96 16.15
N SER A 607 -15.28 17.08 15.40
CA SER A 607 -13.83 17.06 15.21
C SER A 607 -13.49 17.19 13.73
N VAL A 608 -12.47 17.98 13.41
CA VAL A 608 -11.83 18.07 12.08
C VAL A 608 -10.33 18.01 12.31
N ALA A 609 -9.61 17.23 11.51
CA ALA A 609 -8.19 16.91 11.74
C ALA A 609 -7.87 16.53 13.20
N ASN A 610 -8.69 15.63 13.78
CA ASN A 610 -8.64 15.19 15.19
C ASN A 610 -8.79 16.29 16.26
N ARG A 611 -9.04 17.55 15.91
CA ARG A 611 -9.29 18.64 16.85
C ARG A 611 -10.77 18.77 17.17
N ALA A 612 -11.14 18.64 18.44
CA ALA A 612 -12.51 18.89 18.89
C ALA A 612 -12.82 20.40 18.90
N VAL A 613 -13.87 20.77 18.17
CA VAL A 613 -14.32 22.15 17.96
C VAL A 613 -15.79 22.31 18.32
N THR A 614 -16.21 23.54 18.59
CA THR A 614 -17.60 23.88 18.95
C THR A 614 -18.13 24.98 18.05
N ALA A 615 -19.17 24.68 17.25
CA ALA A 615 -19.90 25.70 16.52
C ALA A 615 -20.86 26.47 17.44
N THR A 616 -21.01 27.75 17.18
CA THR A 616 -21.87 28.68 17.93
C THR A 616 -22.94 29.26 17.01
N ASP A 617 -23.86 30.06 17.55
CA ASP A 617 -24.84 30.78 16.69
C ASP A 617 -24.16 31.79 15.76
N ASP A 618 -22.93 32.22 16.09
CA ASP A 618 -22.12 33.15 15.31
C ASP A 618 -21.28 32.49 14.22
N THR A 619 -21.19 31.15 14.18
CA THR A 619 -20.44 30.42 13.16
C THR A 619 -21.02 30.70 11.77
N LEU A 620 -20.19 31.17 10.85
CA LEU A 620 -20.53 31.35 9.44
C LEU A 620 -20.51 30.00 8.72
N ILE A 621 -21.51 29.75 7.90
CA ILE A 621 -21.67 28.56 7.07
C ILE A 621 -21.70 29.02 5.62
N ASP A 622 -20.79 28.49 4.81
CA ASP A 622 -20.71 28.80 3.39
C ASP A 622 -22.03 28.50 2.66
N ASP A 623 -22.34 29.27 1.60
CA ASP A 623 -23.57 29.08 0.85
C ASP A 623 -23.64 27.67 0.25
N SER A 624 -22.55 27.10 -0.24
CA SER A 624 -22.51 25.75 -0.84
C SER A 624 -23.07 24.67 0.10
N ILE A 625 -22.72 24.72 1.39
CA ILE A 625 -23.23 23.80 2.42
C ILE A 625 -24.74 23.96 2.59
N VAL A 626 -25.23 25.20 2.63
CA VAL A 626 -26.66 25.50 2.76
C VAL A 626 -27.43 25.13 1.49
N GLU A 627 -26.84 25.36 0.32
CA GLU A 627 -27.37 24.97 -0.99
C GLU A 627 -27.51 23.46 -1.09
N ARG A 628 -26.49 22.70 -0.65
CA ARG A 628 -26.49 21.24 -0.57
C ARG A 628 -27.60 20.70 0.33
N ALA A 629 -27.80 21.32 1.49
CA ALA A 629 -28.88 20.93 2.41
C ALA A 629 -30.29 21.22 1.86
N ARG A 630 -30.45 22.27 1.05
CA ARG A 630 -31.76 22.72 0.54
C ARG A 630 -32.08 22.31 -0.90
N GLY A 631 -31.07 21.94 -1.69
CA GLY A 631 -31.18 21.67 -3.11
C GLY A 631 -31.57 22.89 -3.96
N VAL A 632 -31.18 24.10 -3.55
CA VAL A 632 -31.47 25.36 -4.27
C VAL A 632 -30.25 26.27 -4.24
N ASN A 633 -30.03 27.05 -5.31
CA ASN A 633 -28.95 28.03 -5.37
C ASN A 633 -29.33 29.33 -4.62
N LEU A 634 -28.46 29.78 -3.73
CA LEU A 634 -28.59 30.93 -2.82
C LEU A 634 -27.57 32.04 -3.13
N GLY A 635 -26.55 31.76 -3.95
CA GLY A 635 -25.49 32.69 -4.35
C GLY A 635 -24.48 32.96 -3.23
N SER A 636 -23.38 33.64 -3.55
CA SER A 636 -22.12 33.70 -2.77
C SER A 636 -22.17 34.50 -1.46
N GLN A 637 -23.02 34.13 -0.50
CA GLN A 637 -23.08 34.78 0.81
C GLN A 637 -23.04 33.75 1.95
N ASP A 638 -22.19 33.99 2.95
CA ASP A 638 -22.17 33.15 4.15
C ASP A 638 -23.40 33.39 5.04
N PHE A 639 -23.83 32.34 5.72
CA PHE A 639 -24.97 32.37 6.64
C PHE A 639 -24.52 32.09 8.08
N ARG A 640 -24.97 32.90 9.04
CA ARG A 640 -24.77 32.58 10.46
C ARG A 640 -25.65 31.38 10.84
N LEU A 641 -25.04 30.38 11.47
CA LEU A 641 -25.72 29.15 11.89
C LEU A 641 -26.96 29.42 12.75
N GLY A 642 -26.92 30.42 13.63
CA GLY A 642 -28.07 30.78 14.49
C GLY A 642 -29.25 31.41 13.74
N ASP A 643 -29.04 31.90 12.52
CA ASP A 643 -30.08 32.51 11.68
C ASP A 643 -30.69 31.49 10.70
N LEU A 644 -30.11 30.29 10.58
CA LEU A 644 -30.60 29.20 9.75
C LEU A 644 -31.69 28.37 10.47
N PRO A 645 -32.72 27.90 9.75
CA PRO A 645 -33.67 26.92 10.27
C PRO A 645 -33.09 25.50 10.39
N GLU A 646 -32.00 25.19 9.69
CA GLU A 646 -31.28 23.91 9.75
C GLU A 646 -30.42 23.78 11.03
N THR A 647 -30.32 22.57 11.57
CA THR A 647 -29.34 22.25 12.63
C THR A 647 -27.98 21.88 12.04
N LEU A 648 -26.92 21.92 12.85
CA LEU A 648 -25.56 21.64 12.38
C LEU A 648 -25.45 20.25 11.70
N ASP A 649 -26.12 19.23 12.23
CA ASP A 649 -26.19 17.87 11.66
C ASP A 649 -27.07 17.72 10.41
N GLN A 650 -27.77 18.78 10.03
CA GLN A 650 -28.48 18.87 8.75
C GLN A 650 -27.64 19.59 7.68
N LEU A 651 -26.63 20.34 8.09
CA LEU A 651 -25.73 21.10 7.23
C LEU A 651 -24.45 20.29 6.92
N ILE A 652 -23.87 19.67 7.94
CA ILE A 652 -22.68 18.81 7.84
C ILE A 652 -22.95 17.43 8.47
N ARG A 653 -22.26 16.40 8.00
CA ARG A 653 -22.38 15.00 8.46
C ARG A 653 -21.00 14.42 8.78
N ASN A 654 -20.93 13.39 9.61
CA ASN A 654 -19.67 12.68 9.81
C ASN A 654 -19.18 12.10 8.47
N GLY A 655 -17.92 12.36 8.13
CA GLY A 655 -17.31 12.00 6.86
C GLY A 655 -17.39 13.08 5.78
N ASP A 656 -18.19 14.15 5.96
CA ASP A 656 -18.09 15.33 5.08
C ASP A 656 -16.71 15.97 5.29
N ILE A 657 -16.02 16.33 4.20
CA ILE A 657 -14.81 17.14 4.26
C ILE A 657 -15.25 18.60 4.37
N VAL A 658 -14.66 19.33 5.31
CA VAL A 658 -14.95 20.74 5.52
C VAL A 658 -13.67 21.46 5.86
N GLU A 659 -13.54 22.70 5.39
CA GLU A 659 -12.57 23.64 5.92
C GLU A 659 -13.24 24.44 7.04
N ILE A 660 -12.59 24.52 8.21
CA ILE A 660 -13.06 25.33 9.32
C ILE A 660 -12.03 26.35 9.76
N ARG A 661 -12.49 27.57 10.03
CA ARG A 661 -11.71 28.58 10.74
C ARG A 661 -12.09 28.56 12.21
N VAL A 662 -11.13 28.40 13.12
CA VAL A 662 -11.39 28.30 14.58
C VAL A 662 -10.61 29.31 15.40
N ASP A 663 -11.21 29.83 16.47
CA ASP A 663 -10.50 30.71 17.40
C ASP A 663 -9.55 29.94 18.36
N ALA A 664 -8.79 30.68 19.17
CA ALA A 664 -7.86 30.11 20.15
C ALA A 664 -8.53 29.23 21.25
N ASN A 665 -9.86 29.23 21.35
CA ASN A 665 -10.63 28.39 22.28
C ASN A 665 -11.38 27.24 21.56
N ASN A 666 -11.09 27.00 20.29
CA ASN A 666 -11.74 26.02 19.40
C ASN A 666 -13.22 26.31 19.13
N TYR A 667 -13.64 27.57 19.20
CA TYR A 667 -14.93 27.97 18.66
C TYR A 667 -14.81 28.16 17.15
N VAL A 668 -15.71 27.54 16.41
CA VAL A 668 -15.74 27.63 14.95
C VAL A 668 -16.26 29.01 14.55
N LEU A 669 -15.43 29.75 13.82
CA LEU A 669 -15.73 31.05 13.24
C LEU A 669 -16.43 30.87 11.88
N LYS A 670 -15.94 29.95 11.04
CA LYS A 670 -16.50 29.64 9.72
C LYS A 670 -16.38 28.14 9.39
N ILE A 671 -17.34 27.61 8.62
CA ILE A 671 -17.33 26.29 7.99
C ILE A 671 -17.57 26.47 6.49
N ASP A 672 -16.63 26.01 5.70
CA ASP A 672 -16.61 25.98 4.24
C ASP A 672 -16.69 24.52 3.76
N ASP A 673 -17.28 24.31 2.58
CA ASP A 673 -17.24 23.02 1.87
C ASP A 673 -15.85 22.97 1.21
N ASP A 674 -15.08 21.94 1.53
CA ASP A 674 -13.71 21.74 1.01
C ASP A 674 -13.76 21.04 -0.36
#